data_AF-A0A0R2I2Z6-F1
#
_entry.id   AF-A0A0R2I2Z6-F1
#
_cell.length_a   1.000
_cell.length_b   1.000
_cell.length_c   1.000
_cell.angle_alpha   90.00
_cell.angle_beta   90.00
_cell.angle_gamma   90.00
#
_symmetry.space_group_name_H-M   'P 1'
#
loop_
_entity.id
_entity.type
_entity.pdbx_description
1 polymer ?
#
loop_
_entity_poly.entity_id
_entity_poly.type
_entity_poly.pdbx_seq_one_letter_code
_entity_poly.pdbx_strand_id
1 'polypeptide(L)'
;MPIVTVCGSALLLMQGQASANQLDTTSAKPTDAQIETVYRNANTALNNQQNAAANARVNLATTADRQQATAYDQNDHGNYANLDSAKLNDQGQLVASGWHATNDAKGRPYHYIIAYDQTNNREISRQNITKDAVDRPDVQRAHNVYGAAQSGFNVTFNLNQALAHTDTIRLISRYTSDPLGNGNSVDYWFAPITVDKNNYAHLDGAGVKDGQLELTGWHATNAAADKPYRFIIVLDRTTGREVARQLVTDVSRPDVAKVYPSVDKAAQSGFDVKFNAGRFDFSHQLQVLSRYSGAKDGNSDYVDYYFAPITNGNFANQGYLDGFNFNGDQLVVSGWHANDIAKFENNHFLIIYDNTAKQQAGVVKATSIDRPDVAKAFPSITVAGKSGFKGVFDLSNLHLAGGHSYSVVSRYSTSDQGNGGNGQYTDYWFGPKVLNQHAFYIDGSEMTDKGLKVHGWLASDYALDHPYAYIFVMNNGRELARQRVELTERDDVAKAYPSIYNSKLSGFDTLIQFDPAQLDGTMQILLRFSDDENGNGNYDDQYSGTFATNAGSFDRIDVNSNSIYVGGWHASNTSKNQPYQWLIFLDQNGHELYRQQVLDINRSRPDVHNVYPYILNSGASGYQLAFGLPASMQHKVVRIIHRFTDDKNGNGHYSDFYSGDVSINSGAQTVGAKTLYYGPMGNIVGVYNNAEVICQLPELPTGCEITAVTMMLRYAGYNVNKIQLANEMPRSSNGDYGFVGNPFSYSGWWIFPTGIAPVVNHYVGHSDILTGTSLQNIQQHLLNGHLVVTWMANMNGFVNHAIALTGYDANGFTYNNPWTGRKEAMSYGEFYSHWNADRQRAISY
;
A
#
# COMPACT_ATOMS: atom_id res chain seq x y z
N MET A 1 -52.98 -6.98 33.03
CA MET A 1 -53.20 -6.80 34.48
C MET A 1 -51.82 -6.69 35.16
N PRO A 2 -51.68 -5.98 36.29
CA PRO A 2 -50.48 -5.17 36.59
C PRO A 2 -49.58 -5.76 37.70
N ILE A 3 -48.36 -5.25 37.92
CA ILE A 3 -47.95 -4.24 38.94
C ILE A 3 -46.39 -4.15 38.83
N VAL A 4 -45.59 -3.07 39.02
CA VAL A 4 -45.68 -1.60 39.30
C VAL A 4 -44.28 -1.02 38.90
N THR A 5 -44.05 0.11 38.21
CA THR A 5 -44.34 1.56 38.50
C THR A 5 -43.36 2.14 39.57
N VAL A 6 -42.61 3.24 39.43
CA VAL A 6 -42.49 4.27 38.36
C VAL A 6 -41.12 5.04 38.37
N CYS A 7 -40.97 5.98 37.44
CA CYS A 7 -39.84 6.88 37.11
C CYS A 7 -39.41 7.93 38.17
N GLY A 8 -38.32 8.66 37.87
CA GLY A 8 -38.00 10.00 38.43
C GLY A 8 -36.49 10.33 38.40
N SER A 9 -35.90 10.80 37.29
CA SER A 9 -35.85 12.20 36.79
C SER A 9 -34.82 13.10 37.50
N ALA A 10 -34.01 13.81 36.71
CA ALA A 10 -32.85 14.59 37.17
C ALA A 10 -33.15 16.08 37.41
N LEU A 11 -32.28 16.80 38.12
CA LEU A 11 -31.96 18.21 37.82
C LEU A 11 -30.66 18.75 38.46
N LEU A 12 -30.06 19.72 37.76
CA LEU A 12 -29.18 20.82 38.19
C LEU A 12 -27.88 20.56 39.00
N LEU A 13 -26.76 20.92 38.37
CA LEU A 13 -25.56 21.47 39.03
C LEU A 13 -25.50 22.98 38.77
N MET A 14 -25.16 23.78 39.78
CA MET A 14 -24.79 25.19 39.61
C MET A 14 -23.30 25.39 39.93
N GLN A 15 -22.67 26.33 39.23
CA GLN A 15 -21.26 26.66 39.40
C GLN A 15 -21.05 27.63 40.57
N GLY A 16 -19.90 27.51 41.24
CA GLY A 16 -19.39 28.50 42.18
C GLY A 16 -17.87 28.56 42.08
N GLN A 17 -17.33 29.57 41.39
CA GLN A 17 -15.89 29.81 41.33
C GLN A 17 -15.40 30.51 42.60
N ALA A 18 -14.27 30.07 43.12
CA ALA A 18 -13.42 30.87 44.01
C ALA A 18 -11.96 30.66 43.59
N SER A 19 -11.24 31.76 43.37
CA SER A 19 -9.94 31.73 42.70
C SER A 19 -8.80 31.26 43.61
N ALA A 20 -7.82 30.58 43.03
CA ALA A 20 -6.50 30.47 43.64
C ALA A 20 -5.82 31.84 43.71
N ASN A 21 -4.98 32.06 44.71
CA ASN A 21 -3.95 33.09 44.65
C ASN A 21 -2.69 32.63 45.41
N GLN A 22 -1.54 33.18 45.05
CA GLN A 22 -0.23 32.65 45.42
C GLN A 22 0.12 32.83 46.90
N LEU A 23 0.96 31.94 47.44
CA LEU A 23 2.08 32.36 48.27
C LEU A 23 3.23 31.34 48.23
N ASP A 24 4.44 31.85 48.46
CA ASP A 24 5.74 31.25 48.13
C ASP A 24 6.12 30.06 49.04
N THR A 25 6.96 29.14 48.54
CA THR A 25 7.43 27.96 49.28
C THR A 25 8.93 28.01 49.54
N THR A 26 9.30 28.47 50.74
CA THR A 26 10.66 28.29 51.28
C THR A 26 10.60 27.73 52.71
N SER A 27 11.67 27.02 53.09
CA SER A 27 11.88 26.34 54.39
C SER A 27 11.04 25.08 54.68
N ALA A 28 11.60 24.20 55.52
CA ALA A 28 11.27 22.79 55.65
C ALA A 28 9.88 22.46 56.24
N LYS A 29 9.29 21.35 55.79
CA LYS A 29 8.23 20.65 56.54
C LYS A 29 8.83 19.96 57.77
N PRO A 30 8.19 20.02 58.95
CA PRO A 30 8.51 19.14 60.08
C PRO A 30 8.04 17.69 59.80
N THR A 31 8.58 16.74 60.56
CA THR A 31 8.29 15.30 60.42
C THR A 31 7.02 14.88 61.18
N ASP A 32 6.41 13.76 60.79
CA ASP A 32 5.12 13.27 61.33
C ASP A 32 5.10 13.05 62.85
N ALA A 33 6.28 12.86 63.47
CA ALA A 33 6.46 12.80 64.92
C ALA A 33 5.98 14.05 65.68
N GLN A 34 5.74 15.18 65.00
CA GLN A 34 5.15 16.38 65.61
C GLN A 34 3.62 16.50 65.40
N ILE A 35 3.01 15.71 64.52
CA ILE A 35 1.55 15.72 64.29
C ILE A 35 0.83 14.78 65.27
N GLU A 36 1.44 13.63 65.63
CA GLU A 36 0.91 12.74 66.67
C GLU A 36 0.64 13.46 68.01
N THR A 37 1.53 14.37 68.41
CA THR A 37 1.44 15.11 69.68
C THR A 37 0.26 16.09 69.73
N VAL A 38 -0.31 16.48 68.59
CA VAL A 38 -1.52 17.31 68.54
C VAL A 38 -2.78 16.43 68.60
N TYR A 39 -2.84 15.33 67.83
CA TYR A 39 -3.99 14.42 67.85
C TYR A 39 -4.15 13.65 69.17
N ARG A 40 -3.05 13.26 69.84
CA ARG A 40 -3.08 12.64 71.18
C ARG A 40 -3.62 13.58 72.28
N ASN A 41 -3.71 14.89 72.03
CA ASN A 41 -4.27 15.87 72.97
C ASN A 41 -5.73 16.26 72.66
N ALA A 42 -6.27 15.90 71.49
CA ALA A 42 -7.67 16.19 71.13
C ALA A 42 -8.66 15.14 71.65
N ASN A 43 -8.35 13.84 71.50
CA ASN A 43 -9.29 12.77 71.88
C ASN A 43 -9.42 12.54 73.39
N THR A 44 -8.50 13.07 74.21
CA THR A 44 -8.56 13.02 75.68
C THR A 44 -9.66 13.92 76.26
N ALA A 45 -10.30 14.76 75.43
CA ALA A 45 -11.28 15.76 75.85
C ALA A 45 -12.76 15.38 75.63
N LEU A 46 -13.10 14.40 74.78
CA LEU A 46 -14.50 14.14 74.37
C LEU A 46 -15.18 12.94 75.05
N ASN A 47 -14.43 11.95 75.55
CA ASN A 47 -15.02 10.82 76.32
C ASN A 47 -15.26 11.14 77.80
N ASN A 48 -14.83 12.31 78.29
CA ASN A 48 -15.02 12.75 79.68
C ASN A 48 -16.37 13.45 79.97
N GLN A 49 -17.32 13.43 79.03
CA GLN A 49 -18.68 13.97 79.21
C GLN A 49 -19.82 12.99 78.92
N GLN A 50 -19.71 11.73 79.39
CA GLN A 50 -20.92 10.90 79.57
C GLN A 50 -20.93 9.94 80.77
N ASN A 51 -19.96 10.03 81.70
CA ASN A 51 -19.93 9.24 82.94
C ASN A 51 -19.73 10.10 84.21
N ALA A 52 -20.34 11.29 84.25
CA ALA A 52 -20.17 12.28 85.33
C ALA A 52 -21.51 12.65 86.01
N ALA A 53 -22.34 11.66 86.35
CA ALA A 53 -23.69 11.90 86.92
C ALA A 53 -24.16 10.94 88.02
N ALA A 54 -23.29 10.10 88.61
CA ALA A 54 -23.70 9.17 89.70
C ALA A 54 -22.56 8.66 90.61
N ASN A 55 -21.68 9.53 91.15
CA ASN A 55 -20.77 9.10 92.22
C ASN A 55 -20.27 10.25 93.12
N ALA A 56 -21.13 10.71 94.04
CA ALA A 56 -20.80 11.76 95.00
C ALA A 56 -21.60 11.66 96.32
N ARG A 57 -21.41 10.57 97.09
CA ARG A 57 -21.57 10.53 98.56
C ARG A 57 -21.17 9.16 99.13
N VAL A 58 -19.97 9.09 99.72
CA VAL A 58 -19.58 8.01 100.64
C VAL A 58 -19.39 8.63 102.01
N ASN A 59 -20.23 8.25 102.98
CA ASN A 59 -19.81 7.82 104.33
C ASN A 59 -21.00 7.51 105.27
N LEU A 60 -20.70 6.74 106.32
CA LEU A 60 -21.52 6.47 107.53
C LEU A 60 -22.79 5.59 107.39
N ALA A 61 -22.59 4.27 107.32
CA ALA A 61 -23.35 3.22 108.07
C ALA A 61 -22.74 1.83 107.75
N THR A 62 -21.81 1.29 108.54
CA THR A 62 -22.06 0.33 109.64
C THR A 62 -23.00 -0.85 109.30
N THR A 63 -22.37 -2.00 109.06
CA THR A 63 -22.85 -3.38 109.30
C THR A 63 -24.22 -3.57 109.99
N ALA A 64 -25.31 -3.54 109.24
CA ALA A 64 -26.60 -4.13 109.61
C ALA A 64 -27.55 -4.26 108.40
N ASP A 65 -27.39 -5.30 107.58
CA ASP A 65 -28.52 -6.16 107.16
C ASP A 65 -28.08 -7.34 106.27
N ARG A 66 -28.13 -8.55 106.84
CA ARG A 66 -28.25 -9.82 106.07
C ARG A 66 -29.66 -10.38 106.26
N GLN A 67 -30.71 -9.55 106.12
CA GLN A 67 -32.08 -10.06 106.31
C GLN A 67 -33.21 -9.25 105.63
N GLN A 68 -33.14 -9.11 104.30
CA GLN A 68 -34.38 -9.09 103.51
C GLN A 68 -34.48 -10.36 102.66
N ALA A 69 -35.27 -11.32 103.14
CA ALA A 69 -35.81 -12.37 102.30
C ALA A 69 -36.93 -11.75 101.45
N THR A 70 -36.64 -11.45 100.18
CA THR A 70 -37.69 -11.36 99.17
C THR A 70 -38.49 -12.66 99.17
N ALA A 71 -39.81 -12.57 99.02
CA ALA A 71 -40.70 -13.74 99.04
C ALA A 71 -40.64 -14.49 97.71
N TYR A 72 -39.51 -15.13 97.43
CA TYR A 72 -39.36 -16.09 96.33
C TYR A 72 -40.13 -17.38 96.64
N ASP A 73 -40.70 -18.01 95.61
CA ASP A 73 -41.36 -19.30 95.75
C ASP A 73 -40.31 -20.38 96.00
N GLN A 74 -40.48 -21.16 97.07
CA GLN A 74 -39.55 -22.21 97.48
C GLN A 74 -39.92 -23.60 96.90
N ASN A 75 -41.05 -23.71 96.21
CA ASN A 75 -41.53 -24.93 95.55
C ASN A 75 -41.15 -24.95 94.05
N ASP A 76 -40.64 -23.84 93.52
CA ASP A 76 -40.13 -23.78 92.16
C ASP A 76 -38.76 -24.50 92.07
N HIS A 77 -38.75 -25.63 91.37
CA HIS A 77 -37.55 -26.44 91.13
C HIS A 77 -36.96 -26.21 89.73
N GLY A 78 -37.34 -25.13 89.05
CA GLY A 78 -36.85 -24.78 87.74
C GLY A 78 -35.38 -24.33 87.74
N ASN A 79 -34.70 -24.65 86.64
CA ASN A 79 -33.39 -24.11 86.29
C ASN A 79 -33.56 -23.27 85.02
N TYR A 80 -33.77 -21.97 85.20
CA TYR A 80 -34.15 -21.05 84.12
C TYR A 80 -32.96 -20.19 83.71
N ALA A 81 -32.71 -20.05 82.41
CA ALA A 81 -31.65 -19.17 81.91
C ALA A 81 -31.91 -18.79 80.45
N ASN A 82 -31.37 -17.64 80.01
CA ASN A 82 -31.35 -17.25 78.61
C ASN A 82 -30.06 -16.47 78.27
N LEU A 83 -29.63 -16.53 77.00
CA LEU A 83 -28.68 -15.58 76.43
C LEU A 83 -29.46 -14.49 75.69
N ASP A 84 -29.27 -13.24 76.12
CA ASP A 84 -29.89 -12.08 75.47
C ASP A 84 -29.02 -11.61 74.27
N SER A 85 -27.71 -11.87 74.33
CA SER A 85 -26.80 -11.76 73.19
C SER A 85 -25.58 -12.65 73.42
N ALA A 86 -25.06 -13.29 72.38
CA ALA A 86 -23.73 -13.89 72.36
C ALA A 86 -23.13 -13.73 70.96
N LYS A 87 -22.01 -13.02 70.85
CA LYS A 87 -21.40 -12.63 69.57
C LYS A 87 -19.89 -12.71 69.66
N LEU A 88 -19.28 -13.40 68.70
CA LEU A 88 -17.85 -13.33 68.44
C LEU A 88 -17.56 -12.04 67.66
N ASN A 89 -16.49 -11.32 68.01
CA ASN A 89 -16.06 -10.09 67.34
C ASN A 89 -14.74 -10.27 66.55
N ASP A 90 -14.36 -9.25 65.77
CA ASP A 90 -13.16 -9.20 64.94
C ASP A 90 -11.85 -9.11 65.75
N GLN A 91 -11.94 -8.88 67.05
CA GLN A 91 -10.84 -9.00 68.01
C GLN A 91 -10.73 -10.41 68.60
N GLY A 92 -11.43 -11.40 68.05
CA GLY A 92 -11.44 -12.80 68.49
C GLY A 92 -12.09 -13.03 69.86
N GLN A 93 -12.90 -12.08 70.33
CA GLN A 93 -13.55 -12.14 71.65
C GLN A 93 -15.01 -12.56 71.53
N LEU A 94 -15.46 -13.47 72.40
CA LEU A 94 -16.88 -13.75 72.59
C LEU A 94 -17.43 -12.80 73.66
N VAL A 95 -18.22 -11.82 73.22
CA VAL A 95 -19.01 -10.93 74.08
C VAL A 95 -20.40 -11.53 74.26
N ALA A 96 -20.82 -11.78 75.49
CA ALA A 96 -22.10 -12.39 75.80
C ALA A 96 -22.77 -11.80 77.04
N SER A 97 -24.09 -11.63 76.96
CA SER A 97 -24.95 -11.21 78.06
C SER A 97 -26.17 -12.11 78.16
N GLY A 98 -26.65 -12.31 79.37
CA GLY A 98 -27.74 -13.25 79.66
C GLY A 98 -28.12 -13.24 81.12
N TRP A 99 -28.81 -14.30 81.54
CA TRP A 99 -29.18 -14.53 82.94
C TRP A 99 -29.36 -16.02 83.24
N HIS A 100 -29.26 -16.39 84.52
CA HIS A 100 -29.51 -17.73 85.05
C HIS A 100 -30.10 -17.62 86.46
N ALA A 101 -31.31 -18.11 86.67
CA ALA A 101 -32.07 -17.98 87.91
C ALA A 101 -32.62 -19.36 88.33
N THR A 102 -32.28 -19.80 89.55
CA THR A 102 -32.77 -21.06 90.11
C THR A 102 -32.67 -21.05 91.64
N ASN A 103 -33.61 -21.71 92.31
CA ASN A 103 -33.55 -21.90 93.77
C ASN A 103 -32.32 -22.68 94.23
N ASP A 104 -31.73 -23.49 93.34
CA ASP A 104 -30.49 -24.23 93.58
C ASP A 104 -29.24 -23.33 93.73
N ALA A 105 -29.33 -22.03 93.42
CA ALA A 105 -28.27 -21.06 93.72
C ALA A 105 -28.15 -20.75 95.23
N LYS A 106 -29.15 -21.13 96.04
CA LYS A 106 -29.20 -20.89 97.48
C LYS A 106 -28.08 -21.65 98.21
N GLY A 107 -27.20 -20.91 98.88
CA GLY A 107 -26.01 -21.46 99.54
C GLY A 107 -24.80 -21.69 98.60
N ARG A 108 -24.92 -21.28 97.33
CA ARG A 108 -23.84 -21.33 96.32
C ARG A 108 -23.45 -19.89 95.92
N PRO A 109 -22.76 -19.14 96.81
CA PRO A 109 -22.58 -17.69 96.70
C PRO A 109 -21.67 -17.22 95.55
N TYR A 110 -20.99 -18.12 94.84
CA TYR A 110 -20.14 -17.74 93.71
C TYR A 110 -20.84 -18.01 92.39
N HIS A 111 -20.90 -17.01 91.52
CA HIS A 111 -21.43 -17.11 90.16
C HIS A 111 -20.29 -17.00 89.15
N TYR A 112 -20.13 -18.03 88.33
CA TYR A 112 -19.17 -18.10 87.23
C TYR A 112 -19.89 -18.22 85.88
N ILE A 113 -19.38 -17.54 84.86
CA ILE A 113 -19.64 -17.90 83.46
C ILE A 113 -18.38 -18.56 82.90
N ILE A 114 -18.54 -19.68 82.20
CA ILE A 114 -17.44 -20.49 81.66
C ILE A 114 -17.59 -20.59 80.15
N ALA A 115 -16.53 -20.27 79.40
CA ALA A 115 -16.43 -20.57 77.97
C ALA A 115 -15.83 -21.97 77.79
N TYR A 116 -16.62 -22.89 77.24
CA TYR A 116 -16.28 -24.30 77.05
C TYR A 116 -16.17 -24.64 75.55
N ASP A 117 -15.01 -25.16 75.15
CA ASP A 117 -14.73 -25.70 73.83
C ASP A 117 -15.38 -27.08 73.72
N GLN A 118 -16.55 -27.13 73.06
CA GLN A 118 -17.33 -28.35 72.89
C GLN A 118 -16.69 -29.30 71.86
N THR A 119 -15.82 -28.78 70.97
CA THR A 119 -15.09 -29.58 69.97
C THR A 119 -14.03 -30.45 70.64
N ASN A 120 -13.21 -29.84 71.51
CA ASN A 120 -12.10 -30.52 72.19
C ASN A 120 -12.42 -30.91 73.65
N ASN A 121 -13.69 -30.80 74.06
CA ASN A 121 -14.21 -31.14 75.39
C ASN A 121 -13.43 -30.53 76.58
N ARG A 122 -13.07 -29.25 76.47
CA ARG A 122 -12.24 -28.55 77.47
C ARG A 122 -12.80 -27.17 77.83
N GLU A 123 -12.47 -26.70 79.03
CA GLU A 123 -12.66 -25.29 79.37
C GLU A 123 -11.62 -24.43 78.63
N ILE A 124 -12.05 -23.29 78.08
CA ILE A 124 -11.16 -22.27 77.51
C ILE A 124 -10.79 -21.27 78.62
N SER A 125 -11.80 -20.75 79.32
CA SER A 125 -11.63 -19.83 80.46
C SER A 125 -12.95 -19.64 81.23
N ARG A 126 -12.86 -19.11 82.45
CA ARG A 126 -14.01 -18.73 83.29
C ARG A 126 -13.86 -17.30 83.83
N GLN A 127 -14.99 -16.64 84.04
CA GLN A 127 -15.08 -15.31 84.69
C GLN A 127 -16.01 -15.43 85.90
N ASN A 128 -15.54 -14.94 87.05
CA ASN A 128 -16.35 -14.85 88.27
C ASN A 128 -17.10 -13.52 88.23
N ILE A 129 -18.44 -13.55 88.15
CA ILE A 129 -19.29 -12.35 88.04
C ILE A 129 -20.08 -12.08 89.33
N THR A 130 -19.73 -12.73 90.44
CA THR A 130 -20.40 -12.62 91.75
C THR A 130 -20.56 -11.17 92.27
N LYS A 131 -19.68 -10.25 91.87
CA LYS A 131 -19.74 -8.83 92.25
C LYS A 131 -20.21 -7.90 91.13
N ASP A 132 -20.31 -8.44 89.92
CA ASP A 132 -20.53 -7.74 88.66
C ASP A 132 -21.83 -8.24 88.00
N ALA A 133 -22.71 -8.83 88.81
CA ALA A 133 -24.02 -9.32 88.43
C ALA A 133 -24.91 -8.16 87.99
N VAL A 134 -25.66 -8.39 86.92
CA VAL A 134 -26.55 -7.39 86.31
C VAL A 134 -27.96 -7.57 86.88
N ASP A 135 -28.55 -6.48 87.38
CA ASP A 135 -29.90 -6.51 87.94
C ASP A 135 -30.94 -6.85 86.85
N ARG A 136 -31.83 -7.80 87.16
CA ARG A 136 -32.88 -8.34 86.28
C ARG A 136 -34.26 -8.38 86.96
N PRO A 137 -34.87 -7.21 87.21
CA PRO A 137 -36.24 -7.11 87.76
C PRO A 137 -37.33 -7.59 86.79
N ASP A 138 -36.99 -7.83 85.51
CA ASP A 138 -37.80 -8.56 84.54
C ASP A 138 -37.78 -10.07 84.82
N VAL A 139 -36.59 -10.65 85.05
CA VAL A 139 -36.44 -12.08 85.37
C VAL A 139 -37.09 -12.42 86.70
N GLN A 140 -36.89 -11.61 87.75
CA GLN A 140 -37.57 -11.78 89.05
C GLN A 140 -39.11 -11.78 88.93
N ARG A 141 -39.67 -11.10 87.91
CA ARG A 141 -41.12 -11.05 87.65
C ARG A 141 -41.62 -12.27 86.87
N ALA A 142 -40.80 -12.85 86.02
CA ALA A 142 -41.12 -14.05 85.24
C ALA A 142 -40.86 -15.35 86.03
N HIS A 143 -39.80 -15.37 86.83
CA HIS A 143 -39.31 -16.50 87.63
C HIS A 143 -39.02 -16.02 89.05
N ASN A 144 -39.97 -16.25 89.97
CA ASN A 144 -39.86 -15.76 91.34
C ASN A 144 -38.98 -16.69 92.21
N VAL A 145 -37.73 -16.91 91.80
CA VAL A 145 -36.77 -17.82 92.45
C VAL A 145 -35.66 -17.04 93.17
N TYR A 146 -34.88 -17.75 94.01
CA TYR A 146 -33.77 -17.18 94.77
C TYR A 146 -32.76 -16.44 93.87
N GLY A 147 -32.50 -15.16 94.18
CA GLY A 147 -31.53 -14.34 93.49
C GLY A 147 -31.92 -13.89 92.07
N ALA A 148 -33.14 -14.16 91.59
CA ALA A 148 -33.56 -13.84 90.22
C ALA A 148 -33.45 -12.34 89.86
N ALA A 149 -33.59 -11.44 90.84
CA ALA A 149 -33.36 -10.00 90.64
C ALA A 149 -31.90 -9.64 90.31
N GLN A 150 -30.94 -10.54 90.55
CA GLN A 150 -29.50 -10.35 90.28
C GLN A 150 -28.91 -11.52 89.47
N SER A 151 -29.75 -12.18 88.66
CA SER A 151 -29.35 -13.36 87.86
C SER A 151 -28.54 -13.02 86.60
N GLY A 152 -28.42 -11.74 86.25
CA GLY A 152 -27.87 -11.28 84.98
C GLY A 152 -26.34 -11.27 84.95
N PHE A 153 -25.76 -11.39 83.75
CA PHE A 153 -24.33 -11.27 83.52
C PHE A 153 -24.02 -10.57 82.20
N ASN A 154 -22.81 -10.01 82.11
CA ASN A 154 -22.19 -9.53 80.89
C ASN A 154 -20.70 -9.91 80.94
N VAL A 155 -20.20 -10.62 79.94
CA VAL A 155 -18.86 -11.22 79.92
C VAL A 155 -18.21 -11.12 78.55
N THR A 156 -16.88 -10.99 78.54
CA THR A 156 -16.07 -10.91 77.32
C THR A 156 -14.88 -11.86 77.44
N PHE A 157 -14.93 -12.99 76.73
CA PHE A 157 -13.83 -13.96 76.70
C PHE A 157 -12.94 -13.72 75.49
N ASN A 158 -11.62 -13.56 75.69
CA ASN A 158 -10.65 -13.62 74.60
C ASN A 158 -10.48 -15.09 74.16
N LEU A 159 -10.72 -15.39 72.89
CA LEU A 159 -10.70 -16.78 72.38
C LEU A 159 -9.67 -16.99 71.26
N ASN A 160 -8.86 -15.99 70.89
CA ASN A 160 -8.12 -15.95 69.63
C ASN A 160 -7.25 -17.22 69.40
N GLN A 161 -6.58 -17.74 70.43
CA GLN A 161 -5.77 -18.96 70.33
C GLN A 161 -6.60 -20.27 70.27
N ALA A 162 -7.86 -20.24 70.73
CA ALA A 162 -8.78 -21.38 70.67
C ALA A 162 -9.57 -21.43 69.35
N LEU A 163 -9.84 -20.29 68.72
CA LEU A 163 -10.67 -20.18 67.50
C LEU A 163 -10.15 -20.98 66.30
N ALA A 164 -8.83 -21.21 66.21
CA ALA A 164 -8.24 -22.08 65.19
C ALA A 164 -8.74 -23.54 65.30
N HIS A 165 -8.91 -24.05 66.53
CA HIS A 165 -9.18 -25.47 66.82
C HIS A 165 -10.59 -25.76 67.39
N THR A 166 -11.39 -24.72 67.64
CA THR A 166 -12.76 -24.84 68.19
C THR A 166 -13.79 -24.57 67.09
N ASP A 167 -14.72 -25.51 66.85
CA ASP A 167 -15.87 -25.31 65.95
C ASP A 167 -17.11 -24.81 66.69
N THR A 168 -17.20 -25.09 67.99
CA THR A 168 -18.38 -24.79 68.80
C THR A 168 -17.99 -24.47 70.23
N ILE A 169 -18.45 -23.31 70.70
CA ILE A 169 -18.30 -22.84 72.08
C ILE A 169 -19.65 -23.00 72.78
N ARG A 170 -19.67 -23.54 74.00
CA ARG A 170 -20.81 -23.37 74.91
C ARG A 170 -20.45 -22.41 76.02
N LEU A 171 -21.43 -21.63 76.44
CA LEU A 171 -21.37 -20.92 77.71
C LEU A 171 -22.05 -21.77 78.78
N ILE A 172 -21.40 -21.90 79.95
CA ILE A 172 -21.97 -22.52 81.13
C ILE A 172 -22.14 -21.42 82.18
N SER A 173 -23.34 -21.26 82.71
CA SER A 173 -23.60 -20.41 83.87
C SER A 173 -23.63 -21.28 85.12
N ARG A 174 -22.70 -21.08 86.04
CA ARG A 174 -22.46 -21.93 87.21
C ARG A 174 -22.64 -21.13 88.50
N TYR A 175 -23.57 -21.55 89.36
CA TYR A 175 -23.54 -21.19 90.78
C TYR A 175 -22.80 -22.28 91.55
N THR A 176 -21.95 -21.90 92.51
CA THR A 176 -21.09 -22.83 93.25
C THR A 176 -20.76 -22.32 94.67
N SER A 177 -20.52 -23.25 95.60
CA SER A 177 -20.02 -22.92 96.95
C SER A 177 -18.50 -22.95 97.07
N ASP A 178 -17.77 -23.30 96.00
CA ASP A 178 -16.31 -23.28 95.94
C ASP A 178 -15.81 -21.90 95.43
N PRO A 179 -14.95 -21.18 96.18
CA PRO A 179 -14.33 -19.92 95.72
C PRO A 179 -13.52 -20.03 94.43
N LEU A 180 -13.14 -21.23 93.99
CA LEU A 180 -12.46 -21.49 92.72
C LEU A 180 -13.41 -22.03 91.61
N GLY A 181 -14.64 -22.41 91.97
CA GLY A 181 -15.72 -22.78 91.05
C GLY A 181 -15.75 -24.23 90.54
N ASN A 182 -15.13 -25.18 91.25
CA ASN A 182 -14.97 -26.58 90.83
C ASN A 182 -15.86 -27.58 91.59
N GLY A 183 -16.35 -27.22 92.79
CA GLY A 183 -17.16 -28.11 93.65
C GLY A 183 -18.60 -27.64 93.87
N ASN A 184 -19.50 -28.58 94.16
CA ASN A 184 -20.91 -28.35 94.54
C ASN A 184 -21.60 -27.24 93.72
N SER A 185 -21.73 -27.46 92.41
CA SER A 185 -22.37 -26.51 91.51
C SER A 185 -23.82 -26.85 91.16
N VAL A 186 -24.56 -25.84 90.71
CA VAL A 186 -25.65 -25.99 89.73
C VAL A 186 -25.24 -25.24 88.47
N ASP A 187 -25.37 -25.92 87.34
CA ASP A 187 -24.94 -25.43 86.02
C ASP A 187 -26.17 -25.28 85.12
N TYR A 188 -26.22 -24.21 84.34
CA TYR A 188 -27.02 -24.12 83.12
C TYR A 188 -26.09 -24.11 81.91
N TRP A 189 -26.34 -25.03 80.96
CA TRP A 189 -25.57 -25.13 79.72
C TRP A 189 -26.35 -24.46 78.59
N PHE A 190 -25.85 -23.33 78.10
CA PHE A 190 -26.49 -22.61 77.01
C PHE A 190 -26.36 -23.33 75.67
N ALA A 191 -27.16 -22.87 74.70
CA ALA A 191 -27.10 -23.34 73.31
C ALA A 191 -25.68 -23.14 72.72
N PRO A 192 -25.23 -24.05 71.83
CA PRO A 192 -23.93 -23.93 71.18
C PRO A 192 -23.84 -22.70 70.28
N ILE A 193 -22.69 -22.02 70.36
CA ILE A 193 -22.28 -20.90 69.52
C ILE A 193 -21.27 -21.46 68.50
N THR A 194 -21.65 -21.52 67.24
CA THR A 194 -20.78 -21.99 66.16
C THR A 194 -19.70 -20.97 65.85
N VAL A 195 -18.46 -21.41 65.69
CA VAL A 195 -17.34 -20.61 65.17
C VAL A 195 -17.36 -20.68 63.65
N ASP A 196 -17.24 -19.55 62.97
CA ASP A 196 -17.14 -19.53 61.51
C ASP A 196 -15.76 -20.08 61.07
N LYS A 197 -15.77 -21.25 60.42
CA LYS A 197 -14.58 -21.95 59.94
C LYS A 197 -14.29 -21.76 58.45
N ASN A 198 -15.12 -20.98 57.74
CA ASN A 198 -14.91 -20.76 56.32
C ASN A 198 -13.58 -20.02 56.06
N ASN A 199 -13.04 -20.21 54.86
CA ASN A 199 -11.87 -19.45 54.41
C ASN A 199 -12.28 -18.42 53.36
N TYR A 200 -12.25 -17.15 53.73
CA TYR A 200 -12.66 -16.03 52.87
C TYR A 200 -11.45 -15.23 52.42
N ALA A 201 -11.36 -14.93 51.13
CA ALA A 201 -10.33 -14.05 50.60
C ALA A 201 -10.75 -13.45 49.26
N HIS A 202 -10.12 -12.34 48.88
CA HIS A 202 -10.22 -11.76 47.53
C HIS A 202 -8.88 -11.14 47.12
N LEU A 203 -8.60 -11.13 45.81
CA LEU A 203 -7.48 -10.42 45.22
C LEU A 203 -8.06 -9.17 44.55
N ASP A 204 -7.90 -8.01 45.19
CA ASP A 204 -8.50 -6.74 44.76
C ASP A 204 -7.74 -6.12 43.58
N GLY A 205 -6.44 -6.43 43.44
CA GLY A 205 -5.60 -5.94 42.35
C GLY A 205 -4.39 -6.82 42.08
N ALA A 206 -4.06 -6.93 40.79
CA ALA A 206 -2.80 -7.49 40.31
C ALA A 206 -2.38 -6.72 39.05
N GLY A 207 -1.26 -5.99 39.12
CA GLY A 207 -0.78 -5.17 38.01
C GLY A 207 0.68 -4.78 38.18
N VAL A 208 1.33 -4.34 37.10
CA VAL A 208 2.73 -3.90 37.16
C VAL A 208 2.83 -2.38 37.09
N LYS A 209 3.57 -1.80 38.03
CA LYS A 209 3.84 -0.36 38.12
C LYS A 209 5.28 -0.14 38.56
N ASP A 210 5.97 0.81 37.96
CA ASP A 210 7.34 1.22 38.36
C ASP A 210 8.32 0.02 38.44
N GLY A 211 8.17 -0.95 37.53
CA GLY A 211 8.94 -2.21 37.49
C GLY A 211 8.59 -3.24 38.57
N GLN A 212 7.57 -3.01 39.40
CA GLN A 212 7.07 -3.94 40.42
C GLN A 212 5.71 -4.53 40.01
N LEU A 213 5.53 -5.84 40.19
CA LEU A 213 4.22 -6.48 40.28
C LEU A 213 3.64 -6.16 41.67
N GLU A 214 2.63 -5.29 41.69
CA GLU A 214 1.86 -4.93 42.88
C GLU A 214 0.65 -5.88 42.99
N LEU A 215 0.48 -6.52 44.15
CA LEU A 215 -0.65 -7.41 44.45
C LEU A 215 -1.35 -6.93 45.73
N THR A 216 -2.65 -6.67 45.63
CA THR A 216 -3.47 -6.19 46.75
C THR A 216 -4.70 -7.07 46.94
N GLY A 217 -5.18 -7.19 48.18
CA GLY A 217 -6.30 -8.07 48.50
C GLY A 217 -6.54 -8.22 50.00
N TRP A 218 -7.25 -9.27 50.38
CA TRP A 218 -7.47 -9.66 51.78
C TRP A 218 -7.69 -11.17 51.94
N HIS A 219 -7.43 -11.71 53.14
CA HIS A 219 -7.62 -13.12 53.51
C HIS A 219 -7.97 -13.20 55.02
N ALA A 220 -9.15 -13.73 55.34
CA ALA A 220 -9.73 -13.76 56.69
C ALA A 220 -10.35 -15.14 57.01
N THR A 221 -9.87 -15.77 58.08
CA THR A 221 -10.45 -17.04 58.58
C THR A 221 -10.06 -17.30 60.04
N ASN A 222 -11.00 -17.80 60.86
CA ASN A 222 -10.69 -18.21 62.23
C ASN A 222 -9.74 -19.41 62.29
N ALA A 223 -9.64 -20.22 61.22
CA ALA A 223 -8.69 -21.33 61.11
C ALA A 223 -7.21 -20.88 61.19
N ALA A 224 -6.95 -19.57 61.02
CA ALA A 224 -5.64 -18.95 61.11
C ALA A 224 -5.43 -18.13 62.40
N ALA A 225 -6.36 -18.14 63.36
CA ALA A 225 -6.32 -17.25 64.52
C ALA A 225 -5.08 -17.46 65.43
N ASP A 226 -4.49 -18.67 65.41
CA ASP A 226 -3.24 -19.03 66.10
C ASP A 226 -1.96 -18.79 65.28
N LYS A 227 -2.06 -18.28 64.04
CA LYS A 227 -0.97 -18.20 63.06
C LYS A 227 -0.44 -16.77 62.90
N PRO A 228 0.76 -16.44 63.43
CA PRO A 228 1.24 -15.07 63.50
C PRO A 228 1.93 -14.56 62.21
N TYR A 229 2.17 -15.42 61.21
CA TYR A 229 2.82 -15.04 59.96
C TYR A 229 1.85 -15.15 58.78
N ARG A 230 1.70 -14.09 57.98
CA ARG A 230 0.99 -14.11 56.69
C ARG A 230 1.95 -13.86 55.55
N PHE A 231 1.86 -14.65 54.48
CA PHE A 231 2.66 -14.52 53.27
C PHE A 231 1.74 -14.38 52.05
N ILE A 232 2.18 -13.60 51.05
CA ILE A 232 1.72 -13.75 49.67
C ILE A 232 2.79 -14.51 48.91
N ILE A 233 2.38 -15.51 48.15
CA ILE A 233 3.25 -16.39 47.37
C ILE A 233 2.74 -16.41 45.93
N VAL A 234 3.66 -16.29 44.97
CA VAL A 234 3.38 -16.40 43.53
C VAL A 234 3.94 -17.72 43.02
N LEU A 235 3.05 -18.60 42.58
CA LEU A 235 3.36 -19.87 41.95
C LEU A 235 3.28 -19.72 40.42
N ASP A 236 4.29 -20.23 39.72
CA ASP A 236 4.24 -20.53 38.30
C ASP A 236 3.74 -21.98 38.14
N ARG A 237 2.52 -22.13 37.61
CA ARG A 237 1.91 -23.45 37.34
C ARG A 237 2.40 -24.08 36.04
N THR A 238 3.03 -23.32 35.14
CA THR A 238 3.65 -23.85 33.92
C THR A 238 4.94 -24.61 34.25
N THR A 239 5.79 -24.07 35.15
CA THR A 239 6.99 -24.78 35.63
C THR A 239 6.79 -25.58 36.92
N GLY A 240 5.66 -25.41 37.61
CA GLY A 240 5.35 -26.08 38.87
C GLY A 240 6.17 -25.58 40.06
N ARG A 241 6.57 -24.30 40.05
CA ARG A 241 7.52 -23.71 41.02
C ARG A 241 6.95 -22.49 41.72
N GLU A 242 7.46 -22.22 42.93
CA GLU A 242 7.35 -20.90 43.53
C GLU A 242 8.37 -19.95 42.86
N VAL A 243 7.92 -18.75 42.49
CA VAL A 243 8.76 -17.71 41.88
C VAL A 243 9.12 -16.62 42.89
N ALA A 244 8.19 -16.28 43.79
CA ALA A 244 8.41 -15.31 44.85
C ALA A 244 7.48 -15.53 46.05
N ARG A 245 7.96 -15.15 47.25
CA ARG A 245 7.15 -14.96 48.46
C ARG A 245 7.53 -13.66 49.17
N GLN A 246 6.56 -13.03 49.82
CA GLN A 246 6.76 -11.85 50.67
C GLN A 246 5.94 -12.02 51.96
N LEU A 247 6.57 -11.75 53.11
CA LEU A 247 5.89 -11.62 54.40
C LEU A 247 5.04 -10.33 54.38
N VAL A 248 3.78 -10.44 54.77
CA VAL A 248 2.80 -9.36 54.72
C VAL A 248 2.89 -8.47 55.95
N THR A 249 2.82 -7.16 55.73
CA THR A 249 2.42 -6.17 56.75
C THR A 249 0.91 -5.98 56.65
N ASP A 250 0.19 -6.00 57.78
CA ASP A 250 -1.26 -5.89 57.80
C ASP A 250 -1.77 -4.56 57.19
N VAL A 251 -2.72 -4.66 56.27
CA VAL A 251 -3.47 -3.51 55.73
C VAL A 251 -4.88 -3.53 56.33
N SER A 252 -5.34 -2.38 56.82
CA SER A 252 -6.63 -2.26 57.52
C SER A 252 -7.82 -2.42 56.57
N ARG A 253 -8.80 -3.26 56.97
CA ARG A 253 -10.01 -3.60 56.21
C ARG A 253 -11.30 -3.58 57.05
N PRO A 254 -11.78 -2.39 57.46
CA PRO A 254 -13.04 -2.26 58.21
C PRO A 254 -14.28 -2.72 57.42
N ASP A 255 -14.19 -2.73 56.09
CA ASP A 255 -15.19 -3.29 55.18
C ASP A 255 -15.31 -4.81 55.31
N VAL A 256 -14.18 -5.52 55.37
CA VAL A 256 -14.14 -6.98 55.58
C VAL A 256 -14.65 -7.32 56.98
N ALA A 257 -14.24 -6.58 58.01
CA ALA A 257 -14.76 -6.74 59.38
C ALA A 257 -16.28 -6.47 59.49
N LYS A 258 -16.83 -5.56 58.68
CA LYS A 258 -18.28 -5.31 58.63
C LYS A 258 -19.07 -6.45 58.01
N VAL A 259 -18.49 -7.20 57.06
CA VAL A 259 -19.12 -8.35 56.41
C VAL A 259 -18.91 -9.64 57.22
N TYR A 260 -17.73 -9.82 57.81
CA TYR A 260 -17.32 -10.99 58.59
C TYR A 260 -16.98 -10.62 60.05
N PRO A 261 -17.93 -10.07 60.84
CA PRO A 261 -17.65 -9.55 62.17
C PRO A 261 -17.28 -10.62 63.20
N SER A 262 -17.47 -11.90 62.89
CA SER A 262 -17.16 -13.06 63.73
C SER A 262 -15.85 -13.77 63.32
N VAL A 263 -14.95 -13.09 62.60
CA VAL A 263 -13.66 -13.62 62.18
C VAL A 263 -12.52 -12.83 62.81
N ASP A 264 -11.67 -13.50 63.58
CA ASP A 264 -10.49 -12.92 64.22
C ASP A 264 -9.60 -12.19 63.19
N LYS A 265 -9.24 -10.95 63.51
CA LYS A 265 -8.42 -10.05 62.68
C LYS A 265 -9.01 -9.74 61.30
N ALA A 266 -10.33 -9.85 61.11
CA ALA A 266 -10.98 -9.44 59.85
C ALA A 266 -10.62 -8.00 59.45
N ALA A 267 -10.47 -7.09 60.42
CA ALA A 267 -10.04 -5.70 60.22
C ALA A 267 -8.55 -5.53 59.83
N GLN A 268 -7.73 -6.58 59.90
CA GLN A 268 -6.30 -6.61 59.54
C GLN A 268 -6.00 -7.64 58.43
N SER A 269 -7.05 -8.18 57.80
CA SER A 269 -6.98 -9.22 56.77
C SER A 269 -6.30 -8.78 55.46
N GLY A 270 -6.11 -7.48 55.25
CA GLY A 270 -5.65 -6.89 53.99
C GLY A 270 -4.14 -7.05 53.74
N PHE A 271 -3.75 -7.00 52.46
CA PHE A 271 -2.36 -6.99 52.03
C PHE A 271 -2.11 -6.04 50.86
N ASP A 272 -0.88 -5.50 50.83
CA ASP A 272 -0.22 -4.83 49.69
C ASP A 272 1.21 -5.38 49.66
N VAL A 273 1.60 -6.06 48.58
CA VAL A 273 2.93 -6.65 48.38
C VAL A 273 3.47 -6.31 47.00
N LYS A 274 4.79 -6.18 46.88
CA LYS A 274 5.44 -5.61 45.69
C LYS A 274 6.68 -6.42 45.34
N PHE A 275 6.62 -7.12 44.22
CA PHE A 275 7.68 -7.98 43.72
C PHE A 275 8.33 -7.37 42.48
N ASN A 276 9.65 -7.46 42.33
CA ASN A 276 10.31 -7.05 41.08
C ASN A 276 9.72 -7.82 39.89
N ALA A 277 9.06 -7.12 38.97
CA ALA A 277 8.35 -7.70 37.83
C ALA A 277 9.29 -8.49 36.90
N GLY A 278 10.59 -8.13 36.89
CA GLY A 278 11.66 -8.83 36.18
C GLY A 278 11.81 -10.32 36.51
N ARG A 279 11.20 -10.80 37.61
CA ARG A 279 11.25 -12.19 38.07
C ARG A 279 10.22 -13.12 37.42
N PHE A 280 9.19 -12.58 36.76
CA PHE A 280 8.04 -13.37 36.30
C PHE A 280 7.99 -13.47 34.78
N ASP A 281 7.82 -14.69 34.27
CA ASP A 281 7.35 -14.88 32.91
C ASP A 281 5.81 -14.74 32.91
N PHE A 282 5.29 -13.68 32.30
CA PHE A 282 3.85 -13.42 32.25
C PHE A 282 3.13 -14.22 31.15
N SER A 283 3.85 -14.98 30.31
CA SER A 283 3.26 -15.94 29.37
C SER A 283 2.86 -17.25 30.07
N HIS A 284 3.51 -17.57 31.19
CA HIS A 284 3.18 -18.72 32.03
C HIS A 284 1.85 -18.54 32.79
N GLN A 285 1.31 -19.62 33.38
CA GLN A 285 0.14 -19.56 34.25
C GLN A 285 0.55 -19.23 35.69
N LEU A 286 0.58 -17.93 36.03
CA LEU A 286 0.93 -17.43 37.36
C LEU A 286 -0.31 -17.40 38.26
N GLN A 287 -0.21 -18.03 39.43
CA GLN A 287 -1.25 -18.01 40.46
C GLN A 287 -0.71 -17.41 41.76
N VAL A 288 -1.47 -16.47 42.32
CA VAL A 288 -1.23 -15.92 43.65
C VAL A 288 -1.94 -16.80 44.68
N LEU A 289 -1.31 -17.03 45.83
CA LEU A 289 -1.97 -17.53 47.04
C LEU A 289 -1.63 -16.65 48.23
N SER A 290 -2.54 -16.60 49.21
CA SER A 290 -2.28 -16.04 50.52
C SER A 290 -2.20 -17.17 51.55
N ARG A 291 -1.15 -17.18 52.36
CA ARG A 291 -0.85 -18.21 53.35
C ARG A 291 -0.76 -17.60 54.74
N TYR A 292 -1.56 -18.09 55.70
CA TYR A 292 -1.27 -17.94 57.12
C TYR A 292 -0.42 -19.12 57.60
N SER A 293 0.55 -18.91 58.49
CA SER A 293 1.52 -19.92 58.93
C SER A 293 1.90 -19.75 60.40
N GLY A 294 1.97 -20.86 61.14
CA GLY A 294 2.60 -20.93 62.46
C GLY A 294 4.13 -20.80 62.40
N ALA A 295 4.74 -21.28 61.30
CA ALA A 295 6.19 -21.22 61.10
C ALA A 295 6.64 -19.89 60.47
N LYS A 296 7.77 -19.35 60.97
CA LYS A 296 8.36 -18.06 60.56
C LYS A 296 8.87 -18.03 59.11
N ASP A 297 9.09 -19.19 58.50
CA ASP A 297 9.51 -19.31 57.10
C ASP A 297 8.33 -19.47 56.12
N GLY A 298 7.12 -19.78 56.61
CA GLY A 298 5.94 -20.03 55.81
C GLY A 298 5.81 -21.46 55.24
N ASN A 299 6.61 -22.43 55.69
CA ASN A 299 6.67 -23.76 55.07
C ASN A 299 5.91 -24.88 55.81
N SER A 300 5.39 -24.66 57.02
CA SER A 300 4.65 -25.65 57.80
C SER A 300 3.58 -25.02 58.70
N ASP A 301 2.63 -25.83 59.17
CA ASP A 301 1.43 -25.41 59.94
C ASP A 301 0.73 -24.20 59.30
N TYR A 302 0.09 -24.40 58.15
CA TYR A 302 -0.44 -23.30 57.35
C TYR A 302 -1.88 -23.48 56.87
N VAL A 303 -2.54 -22.35 56.61
CA VAL A 303 -3.85 -22.25 55.96
C VAL A 303 -3.70 -21.41 54.71
N ASP A 304 -3.97 -22.01 53.55
CA ASP A 304 -3.83 -21.38 52.23
C ASP A 304 -5.20 -20.97 51.66
N TYR A 305 -5.21 -19.83 50.99
CA TYR A 305 -6.23 -19.47 50.01
C TYR A 305 -5.57 -19.25 48.65
N TYR A 306 -6.00 -20.01 47.64
CA TYR A 306 -5.53 -19.91 46.26
C TYR A 306 -6.45 -19.00 45.45
N PHE A 307 -5.94 -17.88 44.95
CA PHE A 307 -6.72 -16.97 44.10
C PHE A 307 -6.85 -17.51 42.68
N ALA A 308 -7.69 -16.87 41.85
CA ALA A 308 -7.67 -17.13 40.41
C ALA A 308 -6.29 -16.79 39.81
N PRO A 309 -5.80 -17.53 38.79
CA PRO A 309 -4.57 -17.17 38.10
C PRO A 309 -4.62 -15.77 37.49
N ILE A 310 -3.56 -14.97 37.68
CA ILE A 310 -3.45 -13.59 37.15
C ILE A 310 -3.07 -13.57 35.66
N THR A 311 -2.41 -14.63 35.22
CA THR A 311 -2.18 -15.02 33.83
C THR A 311 -2.69 -16.44 33.63
N ASN A 312 -3.21 -16.76 32.44
CA ASN A 312 -3.89 -18.04 32.18
C ASN A 312 -2.98 -19.11 31.56
N GLY A 313 -1.80 -18.76 31.04
CA GLY A 313 -0.92 -19.65 30.28
C GLY A 313 -1.22 -19.74 28.77
N ASN A 314 -2.31 -19.10 28.29
CA ASN A 314 -2.69 -19.08 26.89
C ASN A 314 -2.12 -17.84 26.19
N PHE A 315 -0.83 -17.87 25.91
CA PHE A 315 -0.14 -16.78 25.23
C PHE A 315 -0.48 -16.72 23.74
N ALA A 316 -1.36 -15.80 23.36
CA ALA A 316 -1.56 -15.38 21.97
C ALA A 316 -0.80 -14.08 21.73
N ASN A 317 0.10 -14.09 20.74
CA ASN A 317 0.90 -12.94 20.34
C ASN A 317 0.69 -12.67 18.85
N GLN A 318 0.02 -11.56 18.51
CA GLN A 318 -0.44 -11.28 17.15
C GLN A 318 -0.15 -9.83 16.77
N GLY A 319 0.09 -9.54 15.49
CA GLY A 319 0.33 -8.17 15.04
C GLY A 319 0.38 -8.00 13.53
N TYR A 320 0.16 -6.77 13.08
CA TYR A 320 0.34 -6.35 11.69
C TYR A 320 0.87 -4.91 11.62
N LEU A 321 1.62 -4.61 10.56
CA LEU A 321 2.16 -3.27 10.29
C LEU A 321 1.32 -2.62 9.18
N ASP A 322 0.48 -1.66 9.55
CA ASP A 322 -0.42 -0.94 8.64
C ASP A 322 0.34 0.09 7.77
N GLY A 323 1.49 0.59 8.23
CA GLY A 323 2.28 1.60 7.51
C GLY A 323 3.73 1.71 7.94
N PHE A 324 4.59 2.07 6.97
CA PHE A 324 6.01 2.40 7.11
C PHE A 324 6.28 3.48 6.07
N ASN A 325 6.12 4.75 6.47
CA ASN A 325 6.00 5.87 5.55
C ASN A 325 6.90 7.03 5.99
N PHE A 326 7.58 7.67 5.05
CA PHE A 326 8.35 8.89 5.27
C PHE A 326 7.46 10.14 5.13
N ASN A 327 7.80 11.20 5.85
CA ASN A 327 7.06 12.46 5.89
C ASN A 327 8.01 13.64 6.14
N GLY A 328 8.84 13.97 5.13
CA GLY A 328 10.02 14.81 5.34
C GLY A 328 11.01 14.11 6.29
N ASP A 329 11.55 14.84 7.26
CA ASP A 329 12.57 14.38 8.21
C ASP A 329 12.07 13.35 9.25
N GLN A 330 10.97 12.64 8.98
CA GLN A 330 10.33 11.69 9.89
C GLN A 330 9.96 10.38 9.21
N LEU A 331 10.32 9.25 9.83
CA LEU A 331 9.73 7.94 9.55
C LEU A 331 8.54 7.72 10.48
N VAL A 332 7.36 7.59 9.89
CA VAL A 332 6.10 7.26 10.58
C VAL A 332 5.79 5.78 10.39
N VAL A 333 5.69 5.04 11.48
CA VAL A 333 5.23 3.65 11.48
C VAL A 333 3.90 3.53 12.20
N SER A 334 3.03 2.65 11.73
CA SER A 334 1.72 2.39 12.34
C SER A 334 1.31 0.94 12.16
N GLY A 335 0.55 0.41 13.11
CA GLY A 335 0.17 -1.00 13.12
C GLY A 335 -0.66 -1.37 14.34
N TRP A 336 -0.68 -2.66 14.66
CA TRP A 336 -1.18 -3.18 15.92
C TRP A 336 -0.37 -4.39 16.40
N HIS A 337 -0.32 -4.57 17.72
CA HIS A 337 0.30 -5.70 18.42
C HIS A 337 -0.61 -6.07 19.58
N ALA A 338 -1.29 -7.22 19.49
CA ALA A 338 -2.27 -7.71 20.43
C ALA A 338 -1.75 -8.96 21.16
N ASN A 339 -1.57 -8.84 22.48
CA ASN A 339 -1.33 -9.94 23.39
C ASN A 339 -1.92 -9.58 24.78
N ASP A 340 -2.34 -10.57 25.58
CA ASP A 340 -2.94 -10.32 26.91
C ASP A 340 -1.90 -10.15 28.06
N ILE A 341 -0.59 -10.15 27.72
CA ILE A 341 0.51 -9.85 28.65
C ILE A 341 0.71 -8.33 28.79
N ALA A 342 0.37 -7.54 27.77
CA ALA A 342 0.54 -6.09 27.73
C ALA A 342 -0.10 -5.31 28.90
N LYS A 343 -1.02 -5.93 29.67
CA LYS A 343 -1.58 -5.41 30.94
C LYS A 343 -0.61 -5.43 32.14
N PHE A 344 0.50 -6.15 32.01
CA PHE A 344 1.64 -6.20 32.93
C PHE A 344 2.89 -5.57 32.30
N GLU A 345 3.06 -5.73 30.99
CA GLU A 345 4.16 -5.13 30.24
C GLU A 345 3.82 -3.70 29.78
N ASN A 346 3.48 -2.85 30.76
CA ASN A 346 2.79 -1.57 30.57
C ASN A 346 3.58 -0.45 29.84
N ASN A 347 4.79 -0.71 29.32
CA ASN A 347 5.52 0.21 28.45
C ASN A 347 5.59 -0.32 27.02
N HIS A 348 5.05 0.44 26.07
CA HIS A 348 5.07 0.09 24.65
C HIS A 348 6.16 0.86 23.91
N PHE A 349 7.10 0.14 23.28
CA PHE A 349 8.17 0.67 22.43
C PHE A 349 8.03 0.18 21.00
N LEU A 350 8.51 0.99 20.07
CA LEU A 350 8.70 0.65 18.66
C LEU A 350 10.18 0.82 18.34
N ILE A 351 10.79 -0.25 17.85
CA ILE A 351 12.23 -0.32 17.57
C ILE A 351 12.40 -0.52 16.06
N ILE A 352 13.30 0.25 15.44
CA ILE A 352 13.80 -0.05 14.10
C ILE A 352 15.07 -0.87 14.26
N TYR A 353 15.05 -2.12 13.80
CA TYR A 353 16.20 -3.02 13.82
C TYR A 353 16.73 -3.20 12.39
N ASP A 354 18.00 -2.89 12.18
CA ASP A 354 18.72 -3.11 10.94
C ASP A 354 19.15 -4.59 10.87
N ASN A 355 18.55 -5.37 9.98
CA ASN A 355 18.88 -6.78 9.79
C ASN A 355 20.19 -6.96 9.01
N THR A 356 20.60 -5.96 8.22
CA THR A 356 21.85 -5.96 7.45
C THR A 356 23.04 -5.72 8.38
N ALA A 357 23.00 -4.64 9.17
CA ALA A 357 24.01 -4.29 10.18
C ALA A 357 23.85 -5.05 11.51
N LYS A 358 22.73 -5.74 11.73
CA LYS A 358 22.39 -6.55 12.92
C LYS A 358 22.36 -5.75 14.23
N GLN A 359 21.88 -4.50 14.16
CA GLN A 359 21.82 -3.59 15.29
C GLN A 359 20.51 -2.80 15.33
N GLN A 360 20.17 -2.26 16.50
CA GLN A 360 19.10 -1.27 16.61
C GLN A 360 19.52 0.03 15.93
N ALA A 361 18.76 0.49 14.93
CA ALA A 361 18.94 1.81 14.32
C ALA A 361 18.31 2.92 15.19
N GLY A 362 17.18 2.63 15.84
CA GLY A 362 16.51 3.59 16.75
C GLY A 362 15.33 3.01 17.51
N VAL A 363 14.83 3.75 18.50
CA VAL A 363 13.67 3.37 19.33
C VAL A 363 12.85 4.60 19.75
N VAL A 364 11.52 4.46 19.79
CA VAL A 364 10.59 5.43 20.38
C VAL A 364 9.57 4.72 21.27
N LYS A 365 8.94 5.44 22.21
CA LYS A 365 7.71 4.95 22.86
C LYS A 365 6.54 5.06 21.89
N ALA A 366 5.65 4.07 21.91
CA ALA A 366 4.49 4.02 21.04
C ALA A 366 3.38 4.94 21.54
N THR A 367 2.72 5.65 20.62
CA THR A 367 1.42 6.28 20.89
C THR A 367 0.33 5.23 20.64
N SER A 368 -0.41 4.85 21.68
CA SER A 368 -1.50 3.86 21.57
C SER A 368 -2.68 4.36 20.73
N ILE A 369 -3.32 3.46 20.00
CA ILE A 369 -4.47 3.72 19.12
C ILE A 369 -5.54 2.65 19.35
N ASP A 370 -6.81 3.07 19.45
CA ASP A 370 -7.95 2.17 19.61
C ASP A 370 -8.24 1.37 18.32
N ARG A 371 -8.42 0.06 18.46
CA ARG A 371 -8.62 -0.90 17.36
C ARG A 371 -9.82 -1.83 17.60
N PRO A 372 -11.06 -1.31 17.50
CA PRO A 372 -12.27 -2.13 17.64
C PRO A 372 -12.42 -3.18 16.53
N ASP A 373 -11.76 -3.01 15.39
CA ASP A 373 -11.60 -3.99 14.32
C ASP A 373 -10.75 -5.20 14.76
N VAL A 374 -9.61 -4.95 15.42
CA VAL A 374 -8.72 -6.00 15.95
C VAL A 374 -9.39 -6.74 17.11
N ALA A 375 -10.11 -6.03 18.00
CA ALA A 375 -10.94 -6.66 19.03
C ALA A 375 -12.00 -7.61 18.46
N LYS A 376 -12.60 -7.26 17.31
CA LYS A 376 -13.59 -8.10 16.62
C LYS A 376 -12.94 -9.31 15.94
N ALA A 377 -11.71 -9.19 15.45
CA ALA A 377 -10.96 -10.27 14.82
C ALA A 377 -10.36 -11.26 15.84
N PHE A 378 -9.92 -10.76 17.00
CA PHE A 378 -9.26 -11.55 18.06
C PHE A 378 -10.01 -11.45 19.40
N PRO A 379 -11.30 -11.87 19.48
CA PRO A 379 -12.13 -11.70 20.68
C PRO A 379 -11.67 -12.52 21.90
N SER A 380 -10.69 -13.42 21.73
CA SER A 380 -10.03 -14.15 22.82
C SER A 380 -8.84 -13.41 23.43
N ILE A 381 -8.43 -12.27 22.87
CA ILE A 381 -7.39 -11.38 23.42
C ILE A 381 -8.11 -10.18 24.03
N THR A 382 -8.22 -10.18 25.35
CA THR A 382 -8.98 -9.20 26.15
C THR A 382 -8.59 -7.74 25.83
N VAL A 383 -7.31 -7.45 25.60
CA VAL A 383 -6.81 -6.09 25.33
C VAL A 383 -6.71 -5.72 23.84
N ALA A 384 -7.16 -6.58 22.92
CA ALA A 384 -7.07 -6.33 21.47
C ALA A 384 -7.72 -5.02 21.00
N GLY A 385 -8.67 -4.46 21.75
CA GLY A 385 -9.26 -3.15 21.45
C GLY A 385 -8.31 -1.95 21.63
N LYS A 386 -7.15 -2.16 22.28
CA LYS A 386 -6.13 -1.13 22.57
C LYS A 386 -4.76 -1.46 21.96
N SER A 387 -4.69 -2.44 21.07
CA SER A 387 -3.45 -2.97 20.48
C SER A 387 -2.81 -2.08 19.41
N GLY A 388 -3.49 -1.03 18.95
CA GLY A 388 -2.99 -0.16 17.88
C GLY A 388 -1.84 0.72 18.34
N PHE A 389 -0.95 1.06 17.42
CA PHE A 389 0.17 1.95 17.69
C PHE A 389 0.49 2.89 16.53
N LYS A 390 1.11 4.03 16.87
CA LYS A 390 1.89 4.88 15.97
C LYS A 390 3.23 5.21 16.61
N GLY A 391 4.29 5.12 15.81
CA GLY A 391 5.62 5.66 16.09
C GLY A 391 5.96 6.78 15.11
N VAL A 392 6.73 7.75 15.58
CA VAL A 392 7.33 8.80 14.75
C VAL A 392 8.79 8.90 15.13
N PHE A 393 9.67 8.48 14.23
CA PHE A 393 11.12 8.58 14.40
C PHE A 393 11.63 9.82 13.65
N ASP A 394 12.47 10.59 14.31
CA ASP A 394 13.21 11.70 13.73
C ASP A 394 14.44 11.15 12.98
N LEU A 395 14.55 11.46 11.70
CA LEU A 395 15.60 10.93 10.82
C LEU A 395 16.97 11.54 11.07
N SER A 396 17.06 12.70 11.72
CA SER A 396 18.33 13.24 12.20
C SER A 396 18.95 12.39 13.33
N ASN A 397 18.12 11.57 14.00
CA ASN A 397 18.49 10.68 15.09
C ASN A 397 18.37 9.18 14.73
N LEU A 398 17.83 8.85 13.55
CA LEU A 398 17.64 7.48 13.06
C LEU A 398 18.51 7.23 11.83
N HIS A 399 19.70 6.66 12.05
CA HIS A 399 20.61 6.32 10.95
C HIS A 399 20.08 5.12 10.15
N LEU A 400 19.50 5.42 8.98
CA LEU A 400 19.13 4.45 7.94
C LEU A 400 20.11 4.56 6.76
N ALA A 401 20.21 3.51 5.96
CA ALA A 401 21.08 3.43 4.78
C ALA A 401 20.33 2.83 3.58
N GLY A 402 20.79 3.16 2.37
CA GLY A 402 20.28 2.62 1.11
C GLY A 402 20.57 1.12 0.97
N GLY A 403 19.61 0.38 0.41
CA GLY A 403 19.69 -1.07 0.23
C GLY A 403 19.62 -1.91 1.51
N HIS A 404 19.61 -1.30 2.70
CA HIS A 404 19.52 -2.01 3.96
C HIS A 404 18.10 -2.56 4.23
N SER A 405 18.04 -3.61 5.05
CA SER A 405 16.80 -4.33 5.37
C SER A 405 16.41 -4.09 6.82
N TYR A 406 15.29 -3.41 7.08
CA TYR A 406 14.84 -3.01 8.41
C TYR A 406 13.58 -3.76 8.85
N SER A 407 13.62 -4.28 10.07
CA SER A 407 12.45 -4.83 10.78
C SER A 407 11.94 -3.79 11.76
N VAL A 408 10.64 -3.50 11.73
CA VAL A 408 9.97 -2.86 12.88
C VAL A 408 9.73 -3.94 13.92
N VAL A 409 10.06 -3.66 15.19
CA VAL A 409 9.73 -4.52 16.32
C VAL A 409 8.83 -3.73 17.27
N SER A 410 7.66 -4.30 17.58
CA SER A 410 6.75 -3.76 18.59
C SER A 410 6.97 -4.52 19.89
N ARG A 411 7.39 -3.81 20.93
CA ARG A 411 7.76 -4.38 22.23
C ARG A 411 6.87 -3.85 23.34
N TYR A 412 6.20 -4.73 24.07
CA TYR A 412 5.69 -4.41 25.40
C TYR A 412 6.76 -4.75 26.44
N SER A 413 6.91 -3.98 27.51
CA SER A 413 7.89 -4.23 28.57
C SER A 413 7.45 -3.76 29.97
N THR A 414 7.91 -4.48 31.01
CA THR A 414 7.80 -4.04 32.41
C THR A 414 8.75 -2.89 32.77
N SER A 415 9.72 -2.56 31.91
CA SER A 415 10.69 -1.48 32.11
C SER A 415 10.35 -0.28 31.23
N ASP A 416 10.43 0.92 31.80
CA ASP A 416 10.16 2.18 31.11
C ASP A 416 11.41 2.83 30.50
N GLN A 417 12.59 2.24 30.72
CA GLN A 417 13.90 2.77 30.37
C GLN A 417 14.42 2.24 29.03
N GLY A 418 15.16 3.07 28.29
CA GLY A 418 15.84 2.68 27.05
C GLY A 418 14.87 2.15 25.99
N ASN A 419 15.06 0.90 25.57
CA ASN A 419 14.15 0.18 24.67
C ASN A 419 13.32 -0.91 25.39
N GLY A 420 13.13 -0.78 26.71
CA GLY A 420 12.44 -1.78 27.53
C GLY A 420 13.22 -3.09 27.76
N GLY A 421 14.39 -3.29 27.15
CA GLY A 421 15.15 -4.54 27.21
C GLY A 421 15.73 -4.91 28.59
N ASN A 422 15.63 -4.01 29.58
CA ASN A 422 16.00 -4.26 30.98
C ASN A 422 14.85 -4.82 31.84
N GLY A 423 13.65 -4.96 31.27
CA GLY A 423 12.48 -5.58 31.91
C GLY A 423 12.22 -7.00 31.41
N GLN A 424 11.10 -7.59 31.81
CA GLN A 424 10.46 -8.66 31.03
C GLN A 424 9.71 -8.00 29.88
N TYR A 425 9.74 -8.62 28.69
CA TYR A 425 9.20 -8.01 27.48
C TYR A 425 8.71 -9.03 26.45
N THR A 426 7.61 -8.68 25.78
CA THR A 426 7.05 -9.40 24.64
C THR A 426 7.32 -8.62 23.35
N ASP A 427 8.06 -9.23 22.43
CA ASP A 427 8.29 -8.71 21.09
C ASP A 427 7.27 -9.27 20.07
N TYR A 428 6.91 -8.42 19.11
CA TYR A 428 6.37 -8.85 17.82
C TYR A 428 7.20 -8.22 16.69
N TRP A 429 7.82 -9.08 15.89
CA TRP A 429 8.70 -8.70 14.77
C TRP A 429 7.88 -8.66 13.48
N PHE A 430 7.79 -7.50 12.84
CA PHE A 430 7.10 -7.38 11.54
C PHE A 430 8.01 -7.79 10.38
N GLY A 431 7.40 -8.20 9.26
CA GLY A 431 8.14 -8.54 8.05
C GLY A 431 9.01 -7.38 7.55
N PRO A 432 10.27 -7.62 7.16
CA PRO A 432 11.24 -6.57 6.90
C PRO A 432 10.89 -5.72 5.66
N LYS A 433 11.36 -4.48 5.68
CA LYS A 433 11.35 -3.52 4.57
C LYS A 433 12.78 -3.31 4.08
N VAL A 434 13.01 -3.49 2.79
CA VAL A 434 14.29 -3.13 2.16
C VAL A 434 14.14 -1.71 1.60
N LEU A 435 15.09 -0.83 1.92
CA LEU A 435 15.10 0.55 1.46
C LEU A 435 15.84 0.64 0.13
N ASN A 436 15.23 0.10 -0.92
CA ASN A 436 15.78 0.05 -2.28
C ASN A 436 14.75 0.45 -3.35
N GLN A 437 13.73 1.22 -2.98
CA GLN A 437 12.76 1.77 -3.91
C GLN A 437 13.31 3.03 -4.57
N HIS A 438 13.03 3.23 -5.85
CA HIS A 438 13.21 4.50 -6.53
C HIS A 438 12.08 4.77 -7.53
N ALA A 439 11.88 6.05 -7.87
CA ALA A 439 10.93 6.49 -8.88
C ALA A 439 11.28 7.91 -9.35
N PHE A 440 10.98 8.23 -10.61
CA PHE A 440 11.18 9.57 -11.16
C PHE A 440 10.12 9.89 -12.22
N TYR A 441 10.02 11.18 -12.58
CA TYR A 441 9.33 11.61 -13.79
C TYR A 441 9.96 12.90 -14.34
N ILE A 442 9.94 13.05 -15.67
CA ILE A 442 10.31 14.30 -16.34
C ILE A 442 9.01 15.04 -16.67
N ASP A 443 8.69 16.08 -15.90
CA ASP A 443 7.51 16.92 -16.12
C ASP A 443 7.65 17.76 -17.41
N GLY A 444 8.89 18.07 -17.83
CA GLY A 444 9.16 18.72 -19.11
C GLY A 444 10.66 18.82 -19.44
N SER A 445 10.97 18.96 -20.72
CA SER A 445 12.33 19.19 -21.22
C SER A 445 12.32 20.06 -22.49
N GLU A 446 13.20 21.06 -22.55
CA GLU A 446 13.23 22.09 -23.59
C GLU A 446 14.68 22.42 -24.00
N MET A 447 14.98 22.45 -25.30
CA MET A 447 16.33 22.74 -25.79
C MET A 447 16.54 24.24 -26.03
N THR A 448 17.50 24.81 -25.31
CA THR A 448 17.89 26.22 -25.41
C THR A 448 19.18 26.40 -26.22
N ASP A 449 19.58 27.64 -26.49
CA ASP A 449 20.87 27.97 -27.12
C ASP A 449 22.10 27.48 -26.32
N LYS A 450 21.91 27.22 -25.01
CA LYS A 450 22.96 26.90 -24.03
C LYS A 450 22.89 25.47 -23.47
N GLY A 451 21.98 24.63 -23.98
CA GLY A 451 21.77 23.26 -23.49
C GLY A 451 20.31 22.99 -23.11
N LEU A 452 20.08 21.89 -22.41
CA LEU A 452 18.74 21.35 -22.13
C LEU A 452 18.20 21.87 -20.79
N LYS A 453 17.08 22.58 -20.81
CA LYS A 453 16.26 22.82 -19.62
C LYS A 453 15.48 21.54 -19.31
N VAL A 454 15.47 21.09 -18.06
CA VAL A 454 14.71 19.92 -17.60
C VAL A 454 14.08 20.22 -16.25
N HIS A 455 12.80 19.89 -16.09
CA HIS A 455 12.12 19.89 -14.78
C HIS A 455 11.34 18.60 -14.58
N GLY A 456 11.16 18.21 -13.32
CA GLY A 456 10.60 16.92 -12.95
C GLY A 456 10.74 16.63 -11.46
N TRP A 457 10.82 15.34 -11.13
CA TRP A 457 11.18 14.87 -9.80
C TRP A 457 11.95 13.54 -9.85
N LEU A 458 12.82 13.32 -8.87
CA LEU A 458 13.47 12.04 -8.60
C LEU A 458 13.40 11.70 -7.10
N ALA A 459 13.03 10.45 -6.80
CA ALA A 459 12.99 9.89 -5.47
C ALA A 459 13.77 8.56 -5.43
N SER A 460 14.48 8.33 -4.35
CA SER A 460 15.22 7.09 -4.09
C SER A 460 15.42 6.91 -2.59
N ASP A 461 15.28 5.68 -2.12
CA ASP A 461 15.68 5.29 -0.77
C ASP A 461 17.21 5.46 -0.54
N TYR A 462 18.01 5.38 -1.61
CA TYR A 462 19.46 5.63 -1.54
C TYR A 462 19.82 7.08 -1.25
N ALA A 463 18.90 8.04 -1.36
CA ALA A 463 19.16 9.43 -0.95
C ALA A 463 19.43 9.59 0.57
N LEU A 464 19.25 8.53 1.37
CA LEU A 464 19.65 8.45 2.78
C LEU A 464 21.17 8.61 2.99
N ASP A 465 21.97 7.98 2.12
CA ASP A 465 23.44 7.93 2.20
C ASP A 465 24.14 8.44 0.93
N HIS A 466 23.38 8.71 -0.14
CA HIS A 466 23.83 9.31 -1.39
C HIS A 466 23.22 10.73 -1.56
N PRO A 467 23.69 11.76 -0.81
CA PRO A 467 23.02 13.05 -0.72
C PRO A 467 23.12 13.92 -1.99
N TYR A 468 23.98 13.58 -2.94
CA TYR A 468 24.26 14.43 -4.11
C TYR A 468 23.39 14.05 -5.30
N ALA A 469 22.31 14.82 -5.52
CA ALA A 469 21.42 14.65 -6.66
C ALA A 469 21.97 15.28 -7.95
N TYR A 470 21.91 14.55 -9.06
CA TYR A 470 22.46 14.94 -10.36
C TYR A 470 21.51 14.61 -11.52
N ILE A 471 21.48 15.50 -12.52
CA ILE A 471 20.84 15.25 -13.81
C ILE A 471 21.93 15.27 -14.90
N PHE A 472 21.96 14.22 -15.71
CA PHE A 472 22.91 13.98 -16.79
C PHE A 472 22.19 14.02 -18.13
N VAL A 473 22.83 14.60 -19.14
CA VAL A 473 22.47 14.45 -20.56
C VAL A 473 23.45 13.47 -21.19
N MET A 474 22.90 12.38 -21.72
CA MET A 474 23.64 11.31 -22.39
C MET A 474 23.42 11.41 -23.90
N ASN A 475 24.48 11.24 -24.70
CA ASN A 475 24.40 11.05 -26.15
C ASN A 475 24.98 9.68 -26.52
N ASN A 476 24.22 8.84 -27.23
CA ASN A 476 24.63 7.50 -27.65
C ASN A 476 25.19 6.64 -26.49
N GLY A 477 24.59 6.75 -25.30
CA GLY A 477 25.00 6.04 -24.08
C GLY A 477 26.25 6.59 -23.38
N ARG A 478 26.84 7.69 -23.86
CA ARG A 478 27.96 8.41 -23.22
C ARG A 478 27.46 9.69 -22.57
N GLU A 479 28.06 10.08 -21.45
CA GLU A 479 27.82 11.40 -20.86
C GLU A 479 28.27 12.51 -21.83
N LEU A 480 27.41 13.51 -22.02
CA LEU A 480 27.74 14.77 -22.68
C LEU A 480 27.93 15.90 -21.65
N ALA A 481 27.04 15.98 -20.66
CA ALA A 481 27.12 16.94 -19.56
C ALA A 481 26.33 16.47 -18.34
N ARG A 482 26.67 17.00 -17.16
CA ARG A 482 25.94 16.79 -15.90
C ARG A 482 25.68 18.12 -15.19
N GLN A 483 24.64 18.17 -14.37
CA GLN A 483 24.31 19.29 -13.51
C GLN A 483 23.86 18.76 -12.14
N ARG A 484 24.51 19.22 -11.06
CA ARG A 484 24.01 18.98 -9.69
C ARG A 484 22.71 19.75 -9.51
N VAL A 485 21.72 19.12 -8.86
CA VAL A 485 20.43 19.75 -8.55
C VAL A 485 20.20 19.80 -7.06
N GLU A 486 19.75 20.94 -6.57
CA GLU A 486 19.23 21.09 -5.21
C GLU A 486 17.71 20.88 -5.28
N LEU A 487 17.18 20.01 -4.41
CA LEU A 487 15.82 19.48 -4.54
C LEU A 487 14.77 20.37 -3.85
N THR A 488 13.53 20.27 -4.33
CA THR A 488 12.39 21.09 -3.92
C THR A 488 11.18 20.24 -3.53
N GLU A 489 10.25 20.83 -2.76
CA GLU A 489 9.13 20.06 -2.20
C GLU A 489 8.05 19.69 -3.22
N ARG A 490 7.56 18.44 -3.13
CA ARG A 490 6.54 17.82 -3.98
C ARG A 490 5.56 17.00 -3.14
N ASP A 491 4.56 17.68 -2.57
CA ASP A 491 3.50 17.02 -1.78
C ASP A 491 2.66 16.01 -2.61
N ASP A 492 2.59 16.19 -3.93
CA ASP A 492 1.97 15.25 -4.87
C ASP A 492 2.76 13.93 -4.95
N VAL A 493 4.09 14.02 -5.04
CA VAL A 493 4.99 12.85 -5.05
C VAL A 493 5.04 12.19 -3.68
N ALA A 494 5.12 12.95 -2.58
CA ALA A 494 5.05 12.44 -1.21
C ALA A 494 3.76 11.64 -0.94
N LYS A 495 2.62 12.11 -1.48
CA LYS A 495 1.34 11.44 -1.35
C LYS A 495 1.20 10.18 -2.22
N ALA A 496 1.87 10.15 -3.38
CA ALA A 496 1.86 9.00 -4.29
C ALA A 496 2.86 7.91 -3.88
N TYR A 497 4.03 8.29 -3.35
CA TYR A 497 5.14 7.40 -3.00
C TYR A 497 5.59 7.56 -1.53
N PRO A 498 4.67 7.50 -0.54
CA PRO A 498 5.00 7.78 0.86
C PRO A 498 5.96 6.75 1.49
N SER A 499 6.25 5.63 0.82
CA SER A 499 7.22 4.63 1.27
C SER A 499 8.66 4.89 0.81
N ILE A 500 8.91 5.88 -0.06
CA ILE A 500 10.26 6.24 -0.53
C ILE A 500 10.79 7.43 0.27
N TYR A 501 12.02 7.33 0.79
CA TYR A 501 12.62 8.30 1.72
C TYR A 501 12.43 9.77 1.33
N ASN A 502 13.07 10.23 0.25
CA ASN A 502 13.06 11.65 -0.13
C ASN A 502 11.82 12.02 -0.98
N SER A 503 10.76 11.21 -1.03
CA SER A 503 9.58 11.44 -1.89
C SER A 503 9.01 12.87 -1.80
N LYS A 504 9.04 13.49 -0.60
CA LYS A 504 8.68 14.90 -0.42
C LYS A 504 9.70 15.89 -0.98
N LEU A 505 11.00 15.66 -0.81
CA LEU A 505 12.07 16.53 -1.31
C LEU A 505 12.69 15.93 -2.57
N SER A 506 11.92 15.96 -3.66
CA SER A 506 12.19 15.22 -4.90
C SER A 506 12.17 16.07 -6.16
N GLY A 507 11.57 17.25 -6.15
CA GLY A 507 11.36 18.09 -7.33
C GLY A 507 12.61 18.84 -7.78
N PHE A 508 12.76 19.08 -9.09
CA PHE A 508 13.83 19.91 -9.65
C PHE A 508 13.36 20.71 -10.89
N ASP A 509 13.98 21.86 -11.11
CA ASP A 509 14.00 22.61 -12.38
C ASP A 509 15.44 23.12 -12.60
N THR A 510 16.07 22.77 -13.72
CA THR A 510 17.46 23.13 -14.01
C THR A 510 17.76 23.28 -15.50
N LEU A 511 18.87 23.93 -15.83
CA LEU A 511 19.45 24.03 -17.17
C LEU A 511 20.81 23.31 -17.17
N ILE A 512 20.88 22.13 -17.79
CA ILE A 512 22.15 21.43 -18.01
C ILE A 512 22.86 22.11 -19.18
N GLN A 513 24.00 22.76 -18.91
CA GLN A 513 24.72 23.56 -19.91
C GLN A 513 25.68 22.72 -20.75
N PHE A 514 25.53 22.80 -22.07
CA PHE A 514 26.40 22.18 -23.09
C PHE A 514 26.12 22.83 -24.46
N ASP A 515 26.88 22.48 -25.50
CA ASP A 515 26.55 22.93 -26.86
C ASP A 515 25.57 21.94 -27.52
N PRO A 516 24.32 22.32 -27.86
CA PRO A 516 23.36 21.42 -28.52
C PRO A 516 23.89 20.77 -29.80
N ALA A 517 24.86 21.39 -30.49
CA ALA A 517 25.48 20.79 -31.67
C ALA A 517 26.29 19.50 -31.39
N GLN A 518 26.53 19.17 -30.12
CA GLN A 518 27.16 17.91 -29.68
C GLN A 518 26.16 16.75 -29.52
N LEU A 519 24.85 16.98 -29.76
CA LEU A 519 23.81 15.96 -29.78
C LEU A 519 23.54 15.49 -31.22
N ASP A 520 24.39 14.55 -31.69
CA ASP A 520 24.37 13.99 -33.05
C ASP A 520 23.66 12.62 -33.19
N GLY A 521 23.26 11.99 -32.08
CA GLY A 521 22.61 10.68 -32.05
C GLY A 521 21.47 10.59 -31.04
N THR A 522 21.33 9.46 -30.34
CA THR A 522 20.20 9.26 -29.42
C THR A 522 20.47 9.92 -28.06
N MET A 523 19.60 10.84 -27.64
CA MET A 523 19.70 11.48 -26.34
C MET A 523 18.94 10.68 -25.26
N GLN A 524 19.48 10.63 -24.04
CA GLN A 524 18.74 10.22 -22.83
C GLN A 524 19.05 11.17 -21.69
N ILE A 525 18.09 11.35 -20.77
CA ILE A 525 18.31 12.00 -19.48
C ILE A 525 18.54 10.88 -18.44
N LEU A 526 19.64 10.96 -17.68
CA LEU A 526 19.91 10.10 -16.53
C LEU A 526 19.78 10.93 -15.25
N LEU A 527 19.08 10.41 -14.26
CA LEU A 527 18.89 11.00 -12.94
C LEU A 527 19.64 10.14 -11.92
N ARG A 528 20.43 10.76 -11.03
CA ARG A 528 21.35 10.07 -10.13
C ARG A 528 21.28 10.62 -8.70
N PHE A 529 21.39 9.73 -7.72
CA PHE A 529 21.91 10.05 -6.39
C PHE A 529 23.33 9.48 -6.22
N SER A 530 24.25 10.24 -5.63
CA SER A 530 25.66 9.89 -5.47
C SER A 530 26.17 10.14 -4.03
N ASP A 531 27.13 9.33 -3.56
CA ASP A 531 27.85 9.55 -2.29
C ASP A 531 29.04 10.51 -2.45
N ASP A 532 29.68 10.55 -3.63
CA ASP A 532 30.69 11.54 -4.03
C ASP A 532 30.03 12.86 -4.45
N GLU A 533 30.60 13.98 -3.99
CA GLU A 533 30.15 15.34 -4.32
C GLU A 533 30.21 15.67 -5.81
N ASN A 534 31.06 14.97 -6.58
CA ASN A 534 31.19 15.19 -8.02
C ASN A 534 30.27 14.29 -8.86
N GLY A 535 29.56 13.33 -8.25
CA GLY A 535 28.67 12.38 -8.93
C GLY A 535 29.31 11.09 -9.45
N ASN A 536 30.52 10.71 -9.01
CA ASN A 536 31.34 9.61 -9.57
C ASN A 536 31.60 8.43 -8.62
N GLY A 537 31.01 8.41 -7.43
CA GLY A 537 31.27 7.41 -6.40
C GLY A 537 30.39 6.16 -6.55
N ASN A 538 29.78 5.71 -5.46
CA ASN A 538 28.61 4.84 -5.52
C ASN A 538 27.39 5.68 -5.94
N TYR A 539 26.40 5.03 -6.57
CA TYR A 539 25.22 5.74 -7.07
C TYR A 539 23.99 4.85 -7.28
N ASP A 540 22.82 5.47 -7.21
CA ASP A 540 21.54 4.96 -7.72
C ASP A 540 21.19 5.71 -9.01
N ASP A 541 21.01 4.98 -10.12
CA ASP A 541 20.84 5.50 -11.48
C ASP A 541 19.43 5.21 -12.02
N GLN A 542 18.75 6.26 -12.47
CA GLN A 542 17.39 6.21 -13.02
C GLN A 542 17.37 6.78 -14.45
N TYR A 543 17.23 5.91 -15.45
CA TYR A 543 17.29 6.28 -16.87
C TYR A 543 15.91 6.59 -17.44
N SER A 544 15.78 7.77 -18.08
CA SER A 544 14.64 8.09 -18.95
C SER A 544 14.70 7.35 -20.30
N GLY A 545 13.58 7.40 -21.02
CA GLY A 545 13.49 6.93 -22.40
C GLY A 545 14.36 7.74 -23.37
N THR A 546 14.44 7.26 -24.61
CA THR A 546 15.23 7.88 -25.68
C THR A 546 14.52 9.06 -26.32
N PHE A 547 15.18 10.21 -26.36
CA PHE A 547 14.75 11.41 -27.05
C PHE A 547 15.45 11.51 -28.41
N ALA A 548 14.69 11.82 -29.47
CA ALA A 548 15.26 12.13 -30.78
C ALA A 548 15.98 13.49 -30.75
N THR A 549 17.11 13.59 -31.45
CA THR A 549 17.88 14.84 -31.62
C THR A 549 17.73 15.45 -33.00
N ASN A 550 17.22 14.67 -33.96
CA ASN A 550 17.01 15.01 -35.36
C ASN A 550 15.69 14.36 -35.83
N ALA A 551 14.70 15.16 -36.20
CA ALA A 551 13.36 14.70 -36.59
C ALA A 551 12.74 15.61 -37.67
N GLY A 552 11.83 15.09 -38.48
CA GLY A 552 11.21 15.87 -39.56
C GLY A 552 9.94 15.25 -40.14
N SER A 553 9.38 15.94 -41.13
CA SER A 553 8.29 15.48 -41.99
C SER A 553 8.35 16.19 -43.33
N PHE A 554 7.85 15.53 -44.37
CA PHE A 554 7.51 16.13 -45.65
C PHE A 554 5.98 16.24 -45.72
N ASP A 555 5.43 17.30 -45.14
CA ASP A 555 3.98 17.48 -45.00
C ASP A 555 3.25 17.63 -46.34
N ARG A 556 3.97 18.06 -47.39
CA ARG A 556 3.42 18.22 -48.74
C ARG A 556 4.51 18.09 -49.82
N ILE A 557 4.28 17.22 -50.79
CA ILE A 557 5.09 17.06 -52.00
C ILE A 557 4.13 17.04 -53.20
N ASP A 558 4.06 18.13 -53.95
CA ASP A 558 3.19 18.26 -55.13
C ASP A 558 4.04 18.26 -56.41
N VAL A 559 3.87 17.25 -57.26
CA VAL A 559 4.48 17.19 -58.58
C VAL A 559 3.48 17.63 -59.64
N ASN A 560 3.87 18.62 -60.44
CA ASN A 560 3.17 19.07 -61.64
C ASN A 560 4.03 18.77 -62.88
N SER A 561 3.47 18.90 -64.09
CA SER A 561 4.17 18.61 -65.35
C SER A 561 5.56 19.26 -65.46
N ASN A 562 5.67 20.53 -65.10
CA ASN A 562 6.90 21.33 -65.23
C ASN A 562 7.45 21.88 -63.90
N SER A 563 6.86 21.56 -62.74
CA SER A 563 7.28 22.11 -61.44
C SER A 563 7.00 21.17 -60.28
N ILE A 564 7.73 21.35 -59.19
CA ILE A 564 7.52 20.65 -57.92
C ILE A 564 7.45 21.66 -56.77
N TYR A 565 6.53 21.43 -55.85
CA TYR A 565 6.49 22.09 -54.55
C TYR A 565 6.81 21.05 -53.47
N VAL A 566 7.67 21.41 -52.53
CA VAL A 566 8.01 20.60 -51.35
C VAL A 566 7.93 21.50 -50.12
N GLY A 567 7.21 21.06 -49.09
CA GLY A 567 7.14 21.74 -47.81
C GLY A 567 6.95 20.77 -46.65
N GLY A 568 7.43 21.16 -45.48
CA GLY A 568 7.44 20.30 -44.31
C GLY A 568 8.10 20.96 -43.11
N TRP A 569 8.72 20.13 -42.27
CA TRP A 569 9.55 20.59 -41.17
C TRP A 569 10.73 19.65 -40.93
N HIS A 570 11.81 20.20 -40.37
CA HIS A 570 12.96 19.45 -39.90
C HIS A 570 13.55 20.22 -38.71
N ALA A 571 13.62 19.56 -37.55
CA ALA A 571 14.25 20.07 -36.34
C ALA A 571 15.48 19.22 -36.05
N SER A 572 16.60 19.85 -35.67
CA SER A 572 17.82 19.12 -35.31
C SER A 572 18.68 19.91 -34.33
N ASN A 573 19.26 19.24 -33.33
CA ASN A 573 20.13 19.89 -32.34
C ASN A 573 21.45 20.40 -32.94
N THR A 574 21.95 19.70 -33.96
CA THR A 574 23.09 20.11 -34.80
C THR A 574 22.82 21.36 -35.65
N SER A 575 21.55 21.74 -35.87
CA SER A 575 21.17 22.89 -36.71
C SER A 575 21.77 24.21 -36.23
N LYS A 576 22.13 24.32 -34.94
CA LYS A 576 22.75 25.49 -34.31
C LYS A 576 23.94 26.04 -35.10
N ASN A 577 24.78 25.14 -35.62
CA ASN A 577 26.02 25.48 -36.35
C ASN A 577 25.88 25.25 -37.87
N GLN A 578 24.66 24.99 -38.36
CA GLN A 578 24.36 24.58 -39.73
C GLN A 578 23.31 25.51 -40.38
N PRO A 579 23.68 26.76 -40.75
CA PRO A 579 22.73 27.79 -41.17
C PRO A 579 22.14 27.59 -42.58
N TYR A 580 22.64 26.63 -43.37
CA TYR A 580 22.15 26.38 -44.72
C TYR A 580 21.18 25.20 -44.76
N GLN A 581 20.06 25.36 -45.46
CA GLN A 581 19.07 24.31 -45.69
C GLN A 581 18.98 23.98 -47.18
N TRP A 582 18.92 22.69 -47.52
CA TRP A 582 18.94 22.18 -48.89
C TRP A 582 17.91 21.08 -49.10
N LEU A 583 17.25 21.08 -50.26
CA LEU A 583 16.62 19.88 -50.79
C LEU A 583 17.55 19.21 -51.79
N ILE A 584 17.82 17.93 -51.58
CA ILE A 584 18.66 17.08 -52.45
C ILE A 584 17.79 15.92 -52.97
N PHE A 585 17.82 15.68 -54.27
CA PHE A 585 16.96 14.70 -54.94
C PHE A 585 17.80 13.55 -55.47
N LEU A 586 17.71 12.39 -54.81
CA LEU A 586 18.41 11.17 -55.20
C LEU A 586 17.54 10.30 -56.10
N ASP A 587 18.13 9.57 -57.04
CA ASP A 587 17.47 8.48 -57.75
C ASP A 587 17.36 7.20 -56.89
N GLN A 588 16.76 6.15 -57.45
CA GLN A 588 16.61 4.84 -56.78
C GLN A 588 17.94 4.13 -56.45
N ASN A 589 19.06 4.59 -57.01
CA ASN A 589 20.41 4.08 -56.72
C ASN A 589 21.15 4.94 -55.68
N GLY A 590 20.53 6.02 -55.20
CA GLY A 590 21.15 7.00 -54.30
C GLY A 590 21.98 8.08 -55.02
N HIS A 591 21.95 8.16 -56.36
CA HIS A 591 22.69 9.16 -57.11
C HIS A 591 21.91 10.48 -57.15
N GLU A 592 22.54 11.58 -56.72
CA GLU A 592 21.95 12.91 -56.81
C GLU A 592 21.68 13.32 -58.26
N LEU A 593 20.41 13.64 -58.55
CA LEU A 593 19.93 14.15 -59.83
C LEU A 593 19.87 15.68 -59.86
N TYR A 594 19.69 16.30 -58.69
CA TYR A 594 19.53 17.73 -58.49
C TYR A 594 19.63 18.10 -56.99
N ARG A 595 20.02 19.34 -56.71
CA ARG A 595 19.84 19.98 -55.40
C ARG A 595 19.42 21.44 -55.56
N GLN A 596 18.67 21.96 -54.59
CA GLN A 596 18.30 23.37 -54.52
C GLN A 596 18.31 23.86 -53.06
N GLN A 597 18.92 25.03 -52.82
CA GLN A 597 18.94 25.67 -51.51
C GLN A 597 17.52 26.15 -51.16
N VAL A 598 17.10 25.90 -49.93
CA VAL A 598 15.85 26.42 -49.37
C VAL A 598 16.11 27.80 -48.77
N LEU A 599 15.25 28.77 -49.10
CA LEU A 599 15.36 30.15 -48.63
C LEU A 599 14.15 30.60 -47.80
N ASP A 600 12.99 29.96 -47.98
CA ASP A 600 11.82 30.13 -47.11
C ASP A 600 11.88 29.09 -45.98
N ILE A 601 12.72 29.43 -45.00
CA ILE A 601 13.11 28.63 -43.84
C ILE A 601 12.61 29.29 -42.55
N ASN A 602 12.82 28.62 -41.42
CA ASN A 602 12.51 29.12 -40.08
C ASN A 602 11.01 29.45 -39.86
N ARG A 603 10.13 28.75 -40.58
CA ARG A 603 8.68 28.96 -40.51
C ARG A 603 8.14 28.39 -39.20
N SER A 604 7.24 29.14 -38.56
CA SER A 604 6.74 28.78 -37.23
C SER A 604 5.96 27.46 -37.22
N ARG A 605 6.28 26.58 -36.26
CA ARG A 605 5.70 25.26 -36.04
C ARG A 605 5.46 24.97 -34.54
N PRO A 606 4.48 25.63 -33.90
CA PRO A 606 4.15 25.37 -32.49
C PRO A 606 3.67 23.93 -32.25
N ASP A 607 3.06 23.33 -33.27
CA ASP A 607 2.65 21.92 -33.30
C ASP A 607 3.85 20.97 -33.15
N VAL A 608 4.97 21.26 -33.83
CA VAL A 608 6.21 20.48 -33.72
C VAL A 608 6.89 20.74 -32.38
N HIS A 609 6.91 21.99 -31.91
CA HIS A 609 7.50 22.34 -30.60
C HIS A 609 6.80 21.63 -29.44
N ASN A 610 5.48 21.48 -29.48
CA ASN A 610 4.73 20.78 -28.43
C ASN A 610 5.04 19.27 -28.34
N VAL A 611 5.63 18.66 -29.38
CA VAL A 611 6.00 17.24 -29.43
C VAL A 611 7.51 17.02 -29.28
N TYR A 612 8.31 17.96 -29.79
CA TYR A 612 9.77 17.95 -29.78
C TYR A 612 10.38 19.20 -29.11
N PRO A 613 9.99 19.59 -27.89
CA PRO A 613 10.54 20.78 -27.23
C PRO A 613 12.04 20.62 -26.91
N TYR A 614 12.48 19.39 -26.71
CA TYR A 614 13.87 18.96 -26.53
C TYR A 614 14.71 18.91 -27.83
N ILE A 615 14.19 19.38 -28.97
CA ILE A 615 14.97 19.61 -30.19
C ILE A 615 15.06 21.11 -30.48
N LEU A 616 16.28 21.61 -30.65
CA LEU A 616 16.57 23.02 -30.91
C LEU A 616 15.80 23.54 -32.13
N ASN A 617 15.24 24.74 -32.00
CA ASN A 617 14.47 25.42 -33.03
C ASN A 617 13.23 24.64 -33.54
N SER A 618 12.71 23.64 -32.80
CA SER A 618 11.51 22.89 -33.18
C SER A 618 10.30 23.78 -33.49
N GLY A 619 10.12 24.88 -32.74
CA GLY A 619 9.07 25.89 -32.97
C GLY A 619 9.27 26.78 -34.21
N ALA A 620 10.41 26.67 -34.89
CA ALA A 620 10.76 27.35 -36.14
C ALA A 620 11.35 26.35 -37.15
N SER A 621 10.91 25.09 -37.11
CA SER A 621 11.46 24.00 -37.94
C SER A 621 10.88 23.92 -39.36
N GLY A 622 9.89 24.75 -39.69
CA GLY A 622 9.17 24.67 -40.96
C GLY A 622 9.94 25.25 -42.14
N TYR A 623 9.80 24.62 -43.31
CA TYR A 623 10.42 25.05 -44.56
C TYR A 623 9.48 24.85 -45.76
N GLN A 624 9.66 25.62 -46.83
CA GLN A 624 8.99 25.35 -48.12
C GLN A 624 9.84 25.81 -49.31
N LEU A 625 9.65 25.15 -50.46
CA LEU A 625 10.35 25.45 -51.70
C LEU A 625 9.52 25.03 -52.92
N ALA A 626 9.48 25.87 -53.95
CA ALA A 626 8.89 25.57 -55.25
C ALA A 626 9.89 25.90 -56.37
N PHE A 627 10.06 25.00 -57.33
CA PHE A 627 10.96 25.20 -58.48
C PHE A 627 10.49 24.45 -59.73
N GLY A 628 11.02 24.83 -60.89
CA GLY A 628 10.76 24.15 -62.17
C GLY A 628 11.53 22.83 -62.26
N LEU A 629 10.88 21.76 -62.73
CA LEU A 629 11.48 20.42 -62.75
C LEU A 629 12.65 20.33 -63.76
N PRO A 630 13.90 20.09 -63.30
CA PRO A 630 15.01 19.77 -64.21
C PRO A 630 14.78 18.43 -64.93
N ALA A 631 15.21 18.37 -66.19
CA ALA A 631 15.07 17.19 -67.04
C ALA A 631 15.80 15.95 -66.48
N SER A 632 16.77 16.11 -65.59
CA SER A 632 17.46 15.00 -64.89
C SER A 632 16.55 14.16 -64.01
N MET A 633 15.39 14.70 -63.57
CA MET A 633 14.43 14.05 -62.67
C MET A 633 13.14 13.58 -63.38
N GLN A 634 12.87 14.02 -64.61
CA GLN A 634 11.59 13.71 -65.27
C GLN A 634 11.42 12.20 -65.48
N HIS A 635 10.21 11.71 -65.19
CA HIS A 635 9.82 10.30 -65.29
C HIS A 635 10.65 9.32 -64.44
N LYS A 636 11.28 9.81 -63.35
CA LYS A 636 11.99 8.96 -62.36
C LYS A 636 11.23 8.90 -61.05
N VAL A 637 11.52 7.87 -60.26
CA VAL A 637 11.29 7.92 -58.80
C VAL A 637 12.50 8.58 -58.15
N VAL A 638 12.24 9.51 -57.25
CA VAL A 638 13.26 10.20 -56.46
C VAL A 638 12.99 10.07 -54.96
N ARG A 639 14.04 10.10 -54.15
CA ARG A 639 13.95 10.32 -52.71
C ARG A 639 14.53 11.69 -52.38
N ILE A 640 13.81 12.47 -51.57
CA ILE A 640 14.16 13.83 -51.20
C ILE A 640 14.84 13.81 -49.84
N ILE A 641 15.96 14.50 -49.71
CA ILE A 641 16.60 14.82 -48.43
C ILE A 641 16.29 16.28 -48.13
N HIS A 642 15.82 16.60 -46.92
CA HIS A 642 15.98 17.92 -46.34
C HIS A 642 17.23 17.91 -45.46
N ARG A 643 18.20 18.77 -45.79
CA ARG A 643 19.53 18.80 -45.18
C ARG A 643 19.77 20.14 -44.51
N PHE A 644 20.10 20.12 -43.21
CA PHE A 644 20.87 21.20 -42.57
C PHE A 644 22.36 21.01 -42.84
N THR A 645 23.14 22.08 -43.03
CA THR A 645 24.60 22.00 -43.23
C THR A 645 25.34 23.32 -42.95
N ASP A 646 26.63 23.22 -42.61
CA ASP A 646 27.56 24.34 -42.40
C ASP A 646 28.16 24.91 -43.71
N ASP A 647 28.20 24.11 -44.79
CA ASP A 647 28.69 24.52 -46.11
C ASP A 647 27.60 25.24 -46.93
N LYS A 648 27.94 26.42 -47.44
CA LYS A 648 27.10 27.19 -48.38
C LYS A 648 26.67 26.38 -49.61
N ASN A 649 27.43 25.35 -50.01
CA ASN A 649 27.15 24.51 -51.18
C ASN A 649 26.49 23.15 -50.85
N GLY A 650 26.30 22.81 -49.57
CA GLY A 650 25.59 21.61 -49.11
C GLY A 650 26.42 20.34 -48.83
N ASN A 651 27.76 20.44 -48.75
CA ASN A 651 28.69 19.29 -48.72
C ASN A 651 29.56 19.19 -47.46
N GLY A 652 29.37 20.05 -46.46
CA GLY A 652 30.17 20.08 -45.24
C GLY A 652 29.70 19.06 -44.21
N HIS A 653 29.68 19.44 -42.93
CA HIS A 653 28.92 18.69 -41.93
C HIS A 653 27.43 18.93 -42.16
N TYR A 654 26.62 17.90 -41.95
CA TYR A 654 25.19 17.96 -42.24
C TYR A 654 24.35 17.13 -41.29
N SER A 655 23.05 17.38 -41.31
CA SER A 655 22.05 16.53 -40.67
C SER A 655 20.83 16.44 -41.58
N ASP A 656 20.46 15.20 -41.90
CA ASP A 656 19.55 14.85 -42.99
C ASP A 656 18.23 14.29 -42.45
N PHE A 657 17.14 14.58 -43.16
CA PHE A 657 15.85 13.91 -43.01
C PHE A 657 15.32 13.50 -44.38
N TYR A 658 14.85 12.26 -44.51
CA TYR A 658 14.54 11.61 -45.79
C TYR A 658 13.03 11.48 -46.00
N SER A 659 12.56 11.74 -47.22
CA SER A 659 11.19 11.46 -47.64
C SER A 659 10.99 9.95 -47.90
N GLY A 660 9.73 9.56 -48.09
CA GLY A 660 9.41 8.37 -48.87
C GLY A 660 9.75 8.56 -50.36
N ASP A 661 9.48 7.54 -51.18
CA ASP A 661 9.75 7.59 -52.61
C ASP A 661 8.68 8.40 -53.37
N VAL A 662 9.11 9.25 -54.30
CA VAL A 662 8.27 10.22 -55.03
C VAL A 662 8.38 9.98 -56.54
N SER A 663 7.29 9.62 -57.20
CA SER A 663 7.24 9.44 -58.66
C SER A 663 7.08 10.77 -59.39
N ILE A 664 8.09 11.21 -60.15
CA ILE A 664 8.04 12.46 -60.91
C ILE A 664 7.33 12.23 -62.25
N ASN A 665 6.12 12.76 -62.42
CA ASN A 665 5.34 12.71 -63.66
C ASN A 665 5.17 11.28 -64.25
N SER A 666 4.83 10.33 -63.37
CA SER A 666 4.27 9.03 -63.77
C SER A 666 2.88 9.18 -64.41
N GLY A 667 2.38 8.11 -65.05
CA GLY A 667 1.09 8.11 -65.75
C GLY A 667 1.21 8.42 -67.24
N ALA A 668 0.10 8.87 -67.84
CA ALA A 668 0.00 9.13 -69.28
C ALA A 668 0.61 10.50 -69.67
N GLN A 669 1.55 10.49 -70.61
CA GLN A 669 2.28 11.66 -71.09
C GLN A 669 2.16 11.75 -72.61
N THR A 670 1.45 12.76 -73.11
CA THR A 670 1.08 12.88 -74.52
C THR A 670 1.89 13.97 -75.23
N VAL A 671 2.56 13.60 -76.32
CA VAL A 671 3.30 14.51 -77.21
C VAL A 671 2.84 14.29 -78.64
N GLY A 672 2.21 15.30 -79.24
CA GLY A 672 1.60 15.18 -80.57
C GLY A 672 0.53 14.08 -80.60
N ALA A 673 0.67 13.12 -81.51
CA ALA A 673 -0.26 12.00 -81.64
C ALA A 673 0.11 10.76 -80.79
N LYS A 674 1.14 10.85 -79.94
CA LYS A 674 1.73 9.72 -79.20
C LYS A 674 1.60 9.92 -77.69
N THR A 675 1.09 8.92 -76.98
CA THR A 675 1.02 8.89 -75.52
C THR A 675 1.93 7.78 -74.99
N LEU A 676 2.88 8.12 -74.13
CA LEU A 676 3.64 7.16 -73.33
C LEU A 676 2.99 6.99 -71.96
N TYR A 677 2.99 5.78 -71.42
CA TYR A 677 2.49 5.50 -70.08
C TYR A 677 3.66 5.10 -69.18
N TYR A 678 3.95 5.90 -68.17
CA TYR A 678 4.98 5.63 -67.17
C TYR A 678 4.37 4.99 -65.92
N GLY A 679 4.94 3.87 -65.48
CA GLY A 679 4.53 3.19 -64.25
C GLY A 679 4.96 3.97 -62.99
N PRO A 680 4.54 3.53 -61.79
CA PRO A 680 4.95 4.15 -60.53
C PRO A 680 6.47 4.21 -60.35
N MET A 681 7.21 3.24 -60.90
CA MET A 681 8.68 3.18 -60.86
C MET A 681 9.38 4.00 -61.96
N GLY A 682 8.66 4.82 -62.74
CA GLY A 682 9.24 5.62 -63.82
C GLY A 682 9.60 4.85 -65.10
N ASN A 683 9.48 3.53 -65.11
CA ASN A 683 9.61 2.72 -66.31
C ASN A 683 8.41 2.93 -67.26
N ILE A 684 8.63 2.88 -68.58
CA ILE A 684 7.52 2.88 -69.54
C ILE A 684 6.80 1.51 -69.45
N VAL A 685 5.48 1.54 -69.26
CA VAL A 685 4.59 0.37 -69.17
C VAL A 685 3.65 0.23 -70.37
N GLY A 686 3.60 1.23 -71.26
CA GLY A 686 2.78 1.19 -72.46
C GLY A 686 2.96 2.41 -73.36
N VAL A 687 2.37 2.34 -74.55
CA VAL A 687 2.33 3.42 -75.55
C VAL A 687 1.03 3.34 -76.34
N TYR A 688 0.48 4.49 -76.73
CA TYR A 688 -0.65 4.59 -77.65
C TYR A 688 -0.34 5.61 -78.74
N ASN A 689 -0.31 5.15 -80.00
CA ASN A 689 -0.15 5.99 -81.19
C ASN A 689 -1.54 6.25 -81.79
N ASN A 690 -2.00 7.50 -81.76
CA ASN A 690 -3.36 7.89 -82.12
C ASN A 690 -3.59 7.96 -83.64
N ALA A 691 -3.27 6.90 -84.37
CA ALA A 691 -3.42 6.81 -85.81
C ALA A 691 -4.89 6.83 -86.27
N GLU A 692 -5.14 7.40 -87.45
CA GLU A 692 -6.47 7.37 -88.08
C GLU A 692 -6.88 5.93 -88.42
N VAL A 693 -8.14 5.57 -88.17
CA VAL A 693 -8.69 4.28 -88.61
C VAL A 693 -9.40 4.43 -89.94
N ILE A 694 -9.09 3.52 -90.88
CA ILE A 694 -9.57 3.54 -92.25
C ILE A 694 -10.26 2.21 -92.51
N CYS A 695 -11.53 2.23 -92.90
CA CYS A 695 -12.24 1.03 -93.34
C CYS A 695 -11.83 0.68 -94.79
N GLN A 696 -11.63 -0.60 -95.08
CA GLN A 696 -11.34 -1.09 -96.44
C GLN A 696 -12.58 -0.99 -97.35
N LEU A 697 -13.76 -1.22 -96.79
CA LEU A 697 -15.04 -1.18 -97.49
C LEU A 697 -15.53 0.27 -97.79
N PRO A 698 -16.41 0.45 -98.78
CA PRO A 698 -16.85 -0.55 -99.78
C PRO A 698 -15.83 -0.84 -100.90
N GLU A 699 -14.84 0.01 -101.10
CA GLU A 699 -14.02 0.03 -102.32
C GLU A 699 -12.99 -1.11 -102.40
N LEU A 700 -12.51 -1.62 -101.27
CA LEU A 700 -11.54 -2.72 -101.21
C LEU A 700 -12.11 -3.94 -100.44
N PRO A 701 -13.05 -4.71 -101.03
CA PRO A 701 -13.60 -5.92 -100.40
C PRO A 701 -12.55 -6.87 -99.82
N THR A 702 -11.39 -7.00 -100.47
CA THR A 702 -10.31 -7.92 -100.07
C THR A 702 -8.96 -7.21 -99.87
N GLY A 703 -8.96 -5.92 -99.53
CA GLY A 703 -7.73 -5.13 -99.34
C GLY A 703 -7.40 -4.77 -97.89
N CYS A 704 -7.41 -5.74 -96.97
CA CYS A 704 -7.14 -5.49 -95.55
C CYS A 704 -5.69 -5.01 -95.32
N GLU A 705 -4.71 -5.64 -95.95
CA GLU A 705 -3.27 -5.37 -95.82
C GLU A 705 -2.92 -3.97 -96.30
N ILE A 706 -3.39 -3.61 -97.49
CA ILE A 706 -3.08 -2.31 -98.10
C ILE A 706 -3.80 -1.18 -97.38
N THR A 707 -4.97 -1.43 -96.78
CA THR A 707 -5.65 -0.48 -95.89
C THR A 707 -4.89 -0.33 -94.56
N ALA A 708 -4.37 -1.42 -93.98
CA ALA A 708 -3.52 -1.37 -92.79
C ALA A 708 -2.19 -0.63 -93.06
N VAL A 709 -1.54 -0.87 -94.21
CA VAL A 709 -0.37 -0.11 -94.66
C VAL A 709 -0.71 1.37 -94.96
N THR A 710 -1.93 1.67 -95.42
CA THR A 710 -2.39 3.08 -95.52
C THR A 710 -2.42 3.75 -94.14
N MET A 711 -2.93 3.07 -93.11
CA MET A 711 -2.96 3.60 -91.73
C MET A 711 -1.53 3.80 -91.18
N MET A 712 -0.63 2.85 -91.44
CA MET A 712 0.80 2.94 -91.10
C MET A 712 1.49 4.15 -91.75
N LEU A 713 1.40 4.28 -93.07
CA LEU A 713 2.05 5.37 -93.81
C LEU A 713 1.45 6.75 -93.50
N ARG A 714 0.13 6.85 -93.23
CA ARG A 714 -0.47 8.11 -92.81
C ARG A 714 -0.06 8.52 -91.39
N TYR A 715 0.17 7.57 -90.48
CA TYR A 715 0.76 7.89 -89.17
C TYR A 715 2.23 8.30 -89.28
N ALA A 716 2.97 7.70 -90.22
CA ALA A 716 4.32 8.12 -90.59
C ALA A 716 4.39 9.51 -91.27
N GLY A 717 3.25 10.18 -91.50
CA GLY A 717 3.16 11.54 -92.03
C GLY A 717 2.91 11.65 -93.54
N TYR A 718 2.74 10.53 -94.25
CA TYR A 718 2.56 10.53 -95.72
C TYR A 718 1.09 10.72 -96.10
N ASN A 719 0.83 11.66 -97.01
CA ASN A 719 -0.51 11.94 -97.51
C ASN A 719 -0.92 10.95 -98.61
N VAL A 720 -1.20 9.71 -98.22
CA VAL A 720 -1.60 8.59 -99.10
C VAL A 720 -3.03 8.12 -98.80
N ASN A 721 -3.65 7.41 -99.74
CA ASN A 721 -4.99 6.83 -99.55
C ASN A 721 -5.08 5.37 -100.03
N LYS A 722 -6.06 4.62 -99.51
CA LYS A 722 -6.19 3.18 -99.76
C LYS A 722 -6.34 2.80 -101.25
N ILE A 723 -6.98 3.65 -102.05
CA ILE A 723 -7.22 3.40 -103.49
C ILE A 723 -5.93 3.58 -104.28
N GLN A 724 -5.17 4.65 -103.98
CA GLN A 724 -3.85 4.88 -104.53
C GLN A 724 -2.91 3.71 -104.23
N LEU A 725 -2.74 3.36 -102.95
CA LEU A 725 -1.85 2.27 -102.56
C LEU A 725 -2.30 0.92 -103.13
N ALA A 726 -3.61 0.67 -103.28
CA ALA A 726 -4.12 -0.55 -103.92
C ALA A 726 -3.81 -0.63 -105.43
N ASN A 727 -3.57 0.50 -106.10
CA ASN A 727 -3.12 0.54 -107.50
C ASN A 727 -1.59 0.44 -107.62
N GLU A 728 -0.84 0.99 -106.66
CA GLU A 728 0.63 0.88 -106.57
C GLU A 728 1.09 -0.52 -106.11
N MET A 729 0.23 -1.26 -105.40
CA MET A 729 0.52 -2.59 -104.87
C MET A 729 0.83 -3.62 -105.98
N PRO A 730 2.01 -4.28 -105.93
CA PRO A 730 2.42 -5.31 -106.90
C PRO A 730 1.42 -6.44 -107.07
N ARG A 731 1.48 -7.13 -108.20
CA ARG A 731 0.53 -8.20 -108.61
C ARG A 731 1.27 -9.48 -108.92
N SER A 732 0.77 -10.60 -108.40
CA SER A 732 1.45 -11.90 -108.48
C SER A 732 0.45 -13.05 -108.30
N SER A 733 0.82 -14.25 -108.75
CA SER A 733 0.17 -15.50 -108.36
C SER A 733 0.66 -16.05 -107.01
N ASN A 734 1.76 -15.50 -106.48
CA ASN A 734 2.29 -15.78 -105.15
C ASN A 734 2.32 -14.50 -104.28
N GLY A 735 1.68 -14.56 -103.11
CA GLY A 735 1.58 -13.49 -102.11
C GLY A 735 2.93 -12.93 -101.61
N ASP A 736 4.01 -13.72 -101.67
CA ASP A 736 5.36 -13.26 -101.27
C ASP A 736 5.96 -12.20 -102.22
N TYR A 737 5.39 -12.03 -103.42
CA TYR A 737 5.86 -11.09 -104.47
C TYR A 737 4.80 -10.07 -104.92
N GLY A 738 3.55 -10.16 -104.44
CA GLY A 738 2.47 -9.27 -104.86
C GLY A 738 1.09 -9.82 -104.53
N PHE A 739 0.06 -8.96 -104.62
CA PHE A 739 -1.31 -9.32 -104.25
C PHE A 739 -1.91 -10.33 -105.24
N VAL A 740 -2.50 -11.39 -104.69
CA VAL A 740 -3.15 -12.46 -105.43
C VAL A 740 -4.59 -12.08 -105.76
N GLY A 741 -4.87 -11.86 -107.04
CA GLY A 741 -6.17 -11.42 -107.55
C GLY A 741 -6.35 -9.90 -107.52
N ASN A 742 -7.57 -9.42 -107.23
CA ASN A 742 -7.97 -8.02 -107.33
C ASN A 742 -8.62 -7.55 -106.00
N PRO A 743 -8.14 -6.49 -105.31
CA PRO A 743 -8.59 -6.13 -103.97
C PRO A 743 -9.90 -5.34 -104.00
N PHE A 744 -10.21 -4.75 -105.16
CA PHE A 744 -11.49 -4.11 -105.53
C PHE A 744 -12.59 -5.14 -105.82
N SER A 745 -12.35 -6.43 -105.57
CA SER A 745 -13.24 -7.55 -105.86
C SER A 745 -13.29 -8.55 -104.71
N TYR A 746 -14.41 -9.25 -104.56
CA TYR A 746 -14.54 -10.41 -103.67
C TYR A 746 -13.74 -11.64 -104.13
N SER A 747 -13.02 -11.55 -105.26
CA SER A 747 -12.13 -12.60 -105.80
C SER A 747 -10.64 -12.37 -105.54
N GLY A 748 -10.25 -11.28 -104.87
CA GLY A 748 -8.91 -11.14 -104.30
C GLY A 748 -8.70 -12.08 -103.11
N TRP A 749 -7.44 -12.35 -102.77
CA TRP A 749 -7.07 -13.24 -101.66
C TRP A 749 -6.20 -12.52 -100.63
N TRP A 750 -4.92 -12.28 -100.96
CA TRP A 750 -3.93 -11.80 -99.99
C TRP A 750 -2.66 -11.25 -100.65
N ILE A 751 -1.86 -10.54 -99.84
CA ILE A 751 -0.44 -10.22 -100.04
C ILE A 751 0.32 -10.45 -98.73
N PHE A 752 1.55 -10.95 -98.78
CA PHE A 752 2.38 -11.19 -97.60
C PHE A 752 3.41 -10.06 -97.39
N PRO A 753 4.03 -9.91 -96.20
CA PRO A 753 4.96 -8.82 -95.87
C PRO A 753 5.98 -8.49 -96.97
N THR A 754 6.66 -9.49 -97.54
CA THR A 754 7.67 -9.29 -98.60
C THR A 754 7.09 -8.79 -99.92
N GLY A 755 5.83 -9.12 -100.21
CA GLY A 755 5.13 -8.69 -101.43
C GLY A 755 4.61 -7.25 -101.34
N ILE A 756 4.22 -6.80 -100.15
CA ILE A 756 3.76 -5.42 -99.90
C ILE A 756 4.92 -4.47 -99.55
N ALA A 757 6.07 -5.02 -99.14
CA ALA A 757 7.29 -4.26 -98.84
C ALA A 757 7.67 -3.21 -99.89
N PRO A 758 7.61 -3.46 -101.22
CA PRO A 758 7.96 -2.44 -102.22
C PRO A 758 7.10 -1.17 -102.13
N VAL A 759 5.83 -1.29 -101.70
CA VAL A 759 4.95 -0.14 -101.47
C VAL A 759 5.44 0.66 -100.26
N VAL A 760 5.78 -0.01 -99.15
CA VAL A 760 6.28 0.65 -97.94
C VAL A 760 7.60 1.35 -98.24
N ASN A 761 8.58 0.63 -98.83
CA ASN A 761 9.88 1.17 -99.25
C ASN A 761 9.76 2.41 -100.17
N HIS A 762 8.71 2.53 -101.00
CA HIS A 762 8.54 3.68 -101.88
C HIS A 762 8.36 5.01 -101.12
N TYR A 763 7.73 4.97 -99.94
CA TYR A 763 7.43 6.15 -99.14
C TYR A 763 8.46 6.39 -98.04
N VAL A 764 8.70 5.39 -97.19
CA VAL A 764 9.59 5.48 -96.00
C VAL A 764 11.04 5.08 -96.28
N GLY A 765 11.36 4.67 -97.51
CA GLY A 765 12.73 4.31 -97.94
C GLY A 765 13.22 2.94 -97.46
N HIS A 766 12.74 2.46 -96.31
CA HIS A 766 12.94 1.10 -95.83
C HIS A 766 11.64 0.48 -95.29
N SER A 767 11.60 -0.84 -95.09
CA SER A 767 10.48 -1.56 -94.49
C SER A 767 10.95 -2.78 -93.72
N ASP A 768 10.73 -2.80 -92.40
CA ASP A 768 11.15 -3.91 -91.55
C ASP A 768 10.19 -5.09 -91.65
N ILE A 769 10.69 -6.23 -92.14
CA ILE A 769 9.93 -7.48 -92.23
C ILE A 769 9.97 -8.17 -90.87
N LEU A 770 9.07 -7.76 -89.98
CA LEU A 770 8.93 -8.25 -88.60
C LEU A 770 8.34 -9.67 -88.49
N THR A 771 8.45 -10.48 -89.53
CA THR A 771 7.87 -11.84 -89.57
C THR A 771 8.67 -12.79 -88.69
N GLY A 772 8.00 -13.43 -87.71
CA GLY A 772 8.65 -14.29 -86.71
C GLY A 772 9.45 -13.53 -85.64
N THR A 773 9.20 -12.22 -85.47
CA THR A 773 9.92 -11.40 -84.48
C THR A 773 9.44 -11.63 -83.03
N SER A 774 10.12 -11.03 -82.06
CA SER A 774 9.71 -11.10 -80.64
C SER A 774 8.63 -10.06 -80.30
N LEU A 775 7.82 -10.34 -79.27
CA LEU A 775 6.84 -9.38 -78.74
C LEU A 775 7.50 -8.04 -78.39
N GLN A 776 8.68 -8.12 -77.77
CA GLN A 776 9.47 -6.97 -77.36
C GLN A 776 9.86 -6.11 -78.57
N ASN A 777 10.16 -6.71 -79.73
CA ASN A 777 10.50 -5.93 -80.92
C ASN A 777 9.27 -5.20 -81.50
N ILE A 778 8.10 -5.86 -81.57
CA ILE A 778 6.83 -5.20 -81.92
C ILE A 778 6.55 -4.02 -80.98
N GLN A 779 6.76 -4.23 -79.67
CA GLN A 779 6.64 -3.18 -78.66
C GLN A 779 7.68 -2.05 -78.87
N GLN A 780 8.91 -2.32 -79.31
CA GLN A 780 9.90 -1.28 -79.64
C GLN A 780 9.50 -0.44 -80.86
N HIS A 781 8.98 -1.01 -81.95
CA HIS A 781 8.48 -0.20 -83.08
C HIS A 781 7.33 0.72 -82.62
N LEU A 782 6.38 0.19 -81.83
CA LEU A 782 5.29 0.99 -81.25
C LEU A 782 5.80 2.07 -80.26
N LEU A 783 6.85 1.79 -79.47
CA LEU A 783 7.53 2.76 -78.60
C LEU A 783 8.27 3.84 -79.37
N ASN A 784 8.85 3.52 -80.53
CA ASN A 784 9.46 4.50 -81.42
C ASN A 784 8.37 5.38 -82.07
N GLY A 785 7.20 4.80 -82.32
CA GLY A 785 6.05 5.47 -82.94
C GLY A 785 5.79 4.99 -84.36
N HIS A 786 6.28 3.80 -84.72
CA HIS A 786 6.05 3.16 -86.00
C HIS A 786 4.95 2.12 -85.80
N LEU A 787 3.89 2.18 -86.62
CA LEU A 787 2.81 1.20 -86.52
C LEU A 787 3.31 -0.15 -87.06
N VAL A 788 2.79 -1.25 -86.52
CA VAL A 788 3.13 -2.59 -86.98
C VAL A 788 1.90 -3.22 -87.62
N VAL A 789 1.95 -3.47 -88.92
CA VAL A 789 0.90 -4.21 -89.62
C VAL A 789 1.14 -5.71 -89.41
N THR A 790 0.13 -6.42 -88.90
CA THR A 790 0.19 -7.84 -88.56
C THR A 790 -0.93 -8.61 -89.24
N TRP A 791 -0.64 -9.84 -89.67
CA TRP A 791 -1.62 -10.75 -90.27
C TRP A 791 -2.08 -11.79 -89.25
N MET A 792 -3.38 -12.06 -89.25
CA MET A 792 -4.12 -12.68 -88.15
C MET A 792 -5.03 -13.77 -88.73
N ALA A 793 -4.79 -15.03 -88.41
CA ALA A 793 -5.65 -16.12 -88.90
C ALA A 793 -6.93 -16.28 -88.07
N ASN A 794 -8.03 -16.65 -88.72
CA ASN A 794 -9.34 -16.89 -88.09
C ASN A 794 -9.95 -15.65 -87.40
N MET A 795 -9.61 -14.44 -87.86
CA MET A 795 -10.08 -13.17 -87.29
C MET A 795 -11.21 -12.56 -88.14
N ASN A 796 -12.22 -11.98 -87.49
CA ASN A 796 -13.41 -11.37 -88.12
C ASN A 796 -14.19 -12.26 -89.13
N GLY A 797 -13.97 -13.59 -89.11
CA GLY A 797 -14.58 -14.55 -90.05
C GLY A 797 -13.70 -14.92 -91.24
N PHE A 798 -12.50 -14.35 -91.37
CA PHE A 798 -11.54 -14.65 -92.44
C PHE A 798 -10.49 -15.66 -91.98
N VAL A 799 -10.01 -16.49 -92.92
CA VAL A 799 -8.86 -17.38 -92.69
C VAL A 799 -7.55 -16.61 -92.51
N ASN A 800 -7.48 -15.39 -93.04
CA ASN A 800 -6.38 -14.44 -92.92
C ASN A 800 -6.97 -13.02 -92.96
N HIS A 801 -6.56 -12.14 -92.05
CA HIS A 801 -6.95 -10.73 -91.99
C HIS A 801 -5.77 -9.89 -91.49
N ALA A 802 -5.60 -8.66 -92.00
CA ALA A 802 -4.53 -7.78 -91.56
C ALA A 802 -5.04 -6.58 -90.77
N ILE A 803 -4.32 -6.24 -89.70
CA ILE A 803 -4.62 -5.12 -88.78
C ILE A 803 -3.37 -4.25 -88.58
N ALA A 804 -3.55 -2.98 -88.24
CA ALA A 804 -2.44 -2.09 -87.86
C ALA A 804 -2.41 -1.93 -86.33
N LEU A 805 -1.40 -2.51 -85.66
CA LEU A 805 -1.18 -2.30 -84.24
C LEU A 805 -0.81 -0.83 -83.98
N THR A 806 -1.45 -0.20 -83.00
CA THR A 806 -1.30 1.22 -82.66
C THR A 806 -0.69 1.45 -81.28
N GLY A 807 -0.75 0.47 -80.39
CA GLY A 807 -0.18 0.63 -79.06
C GLY A 807 -0.27 -0.62 -78.22
N TYR A 808 0.29 -0.57 -77.02
CA TYR A 808 0.20 -1.65 -76.05
C TYR A 808 0.21 -1.12 -74.61
N ASP A 809 -0.30 -1.93 -73.69
CA ASP A 809 -0.28 -1.69 -72.26
C ASP A 809 -0.03 -3.00 -71.49
N ALA A 810 -0.39 -3.06 -70.21
CA ALA A 810 -0.30 -4.28 -69.40
C ALA A 810 -1.32 -5.37 -69.80
N ASN A 811 -2.40 -5.02 -70.52
CA ASN A 811 -3.50 -5.92 -70.86
C ASN A 811 -3.31 -6.56 -72.25
N GLY A 812 -2.78 -5.81 -73.22
CA GLY A 812 -2.59 -6.31 -74.58
C GLY A 812 -2.19 -5.24 -75.59
N PHE A 813 -2.62 -5.45 -76.85
CA PHE A 813 -2.43 -4.49 -77.94
C PHE A 813 -3.72 -3.71 -78.23
N THR A 814 -3.55 -2.43 -78.56
CA THR A 814 -4.54 -1.63 -79.28
C THR A 814 -4.20 -1.64 -80.78
N TYR A 815 -5.23 -1.65 -81.63
CA TYR A 815 -5.07 -1.74 -83.07
C TYR A 815 -6.21 -1.03 -83.82
N ASN A 816 -5.94 -0.65 -85.07
CA ASN A 816 -6.95 -0.18 -86.00
C ASN A 816 -7.33 -1.33 -86.94
N ASN A 817 -8.63 -1.69 -86.97
CA ASN A 817 -9.16 -2.79 -87.76
C ASN A 817 -9.76 -2.30 -89.08
N PRO A 818 -9.19 -2.65 -90.26
CA PRO A 818 -9.69 -2.17 -91.53
C PRO A 818 -10.99 -2.82 -91.98
N TRP A 819 -11.40 -3.97 -91.42
CA TRP A 819 -12.69 -4.59 -91.74
C TRP A 819 -13.86 -3.92 -91.02
N THR A 820 -13.72 -3.67 -89.72
CA THR A 820 -14.78 -3.04 -88.90
C THR A 820 -14.77 -1.52 -88.96
N GLY A 821 -13.65 -0.92 -89.39
CA GLY A 821 -13.43 0.53 -89.40
C GLY A 821 -13.27 1.12 -88.00
N ARG A 822 -12.84 0.33 -87.01
CA ARG A 822 -12.80 0.73 -85.58
C ARG A 822 -11.39 0.64 -84.99
N LYS A 823 -11.17 1.43 -83.94
CA LYS A 823 -10.10 1.22 -82.97
C LYS A 823 -10.56 0.14 -82.01
N GLU A 824 -9.77 -0.91 -81.87
CA GLU A 824 -10.09 -2.11 -81.11
C GLU A 824 -8.88 -2.50 -80.24
N ALA A 825 -9.08 -3.45 -79.32
CA ALA A 825 -8.04 -3.97 -78.44
C ALA A 825 -8.18 -5.49 -78.31
N MET A 826 -7.08 -6.18 -78.08
CA MET A 826 -7.04 -7.62 -77.83
C MET A 826 -5.93 -7.95 -76.83
N SER A 827 -6.14 -8.97 -76.00
CA SER A 827 -5.11 -9.44 -75.07
C SER A 827 -3.90 -10.02 -75.80
N TYR A 828 -2.76 -10.09 -75.13
CA TYR A 828 -1.57 -10.75 -75.67
C TYR A 828 -1.81 -12.21 -76.06
N GLY A 829 -2.71 -12.92 -75.36
CA GLY A 829 -3.07 -14.31 -75.66
C GLY A 829 -3.92 -14.44 -76.93
N GLU A 830 -4.90 -13.55 -77.12
CA GLU A 830 -5.70 -13.49 -78.35
C GLU A 830 -4.81 -13.15 -79.54
N PHE A 831 -3.98 -12.11 -79.42
CA PHE A 831 -3.00 -11.72 -80.44
C PHE A 831 -2.12 -12.90 -80.85
N TYR A 832 -1.48 -13.57 -79.88
CA TYR A 832 -0.60 -14.70 -80.20
C TYR A 832 -1.33 -15.89 -80.81
N SER A 833 -2.59 -16.16 -80.43
CA SER A 833 -3.34 -17.28 -81.02
C SER A 833 -3.64 -17.07 -82.51
N HIS A 834 -4.04 -15.85 -82.89
CA HIS A 834 -4.25 -15.46 -84.29
C HIS A 834 -2.94 -15.32 -85.09
N TRP A 835 -1.91 -14.71 -84.49
CA TRP A 835 -0.64 -14.40 -85.15
C TRP A 835 0.22 -15.65 -85.39
N ASN A 836 0.29 -16.56 -84.40
CA ASN A 836 1.00 -17.84 -84.56
C ASN A 836 0.36 -18.71 -85.66
N ALA A 837 -0.97 -18.70 -85.75
CA ALA A 837 -1.71 -19.45 -86.77
C ALA A 837 -1.49 -18.90 -88.19
N ASP A 838 -1.12 -17.62 -88.36
CA ASP A 838 -0.69 -17.04 -89.65
C ASP A 838 0.84 -16.84 -89.77
N ARG A 839 1.62 -17.80 -89.26
CA ARG A 839 3.10 -17.83 -89.40
C ARG A 839 3.82 -16.58 -88.86
N GLN A 840 3.22 -15.89 -87.89
CA GLN A 840 3.79 -14.70 -87.24
C GLN A 840 4.16 -13.58 -88.23
N ARG A 841 3.37 -13.39 -89.29
CA ARG A 841 3.65 -12.35 -90.32
C ARG A 841 3.42 -10.94 -89.79
N ALA A 842 4.40 -10.06 -90.03
CA ALA A 842 4.31 -8.64 -89.71
C ALA A 842 5.23 -7.79 -90.60
N ILE A 843 4.91 -6.49 -90.72
CA ILE A 843 5.74 -5.47 -91.36
C ILE A 843 5.64 -4.14 -90.59
N SER A 844 6.73 -3.38 -90.56
CA SER A 844 6.79 -1.99 -90.11
C SER A 844 7.80 -1.21 -90.96
N TYR A 845 8.37 -0.15 -90.40
CA TYR A 845 9.45 0.68 -90.93
C TYR A 845 10.23 1.29 -89.74
#